data_AF-A0A848LX89-F1
#
_entry.id   AF-A0A848LX89-F1
#
_cell.length_a   1.000
_cell.length_b   1.000
_cell.length_c   1.000
_cell.angle_alpha   90.00
_cell.angle_beta   90.00
_cell.angle_gamma   90.00
#
_symmetry.space_group_name_H-M   'P 1'
#
loop_
_entity.id
_entity.type
_entity.pdbx_description
1 polymer ?
#
loop_
_entity_poly.entity_id
_entity_poly.type
_entity_poly.pdbx_seq_one_letter_code
_entity_poly.pdbx_strand_id
1 'polypeptide(L)'
;MRTFKLPWLSCLAGAALLGACSPEDLPDTEQLDEVSIGSAREALNPPPNIALGKPTTQSSNYPGGGGAASLAVDGSINGSFGAGSVTHTNQQAQPWWQVDLQGSYPLSTVVLHNRTDCCSDRLQNFRVRVSEDGTNWHDYSFAGVAPTQSTFTINRSARYVRVQLNGTNALSLAEVQVFPSTINLARGKPATQSSNYLAVGGEANLAVDGSVNGDFWGAYSTTHTHFQTQPWWQVDLQGSHALSTVVLHNRTDCCADRLQNFRVRVSEDGANWHDYPFTGVAPTQSTFTINRSARYVRVQLDGTNALSLAEVQVFPAAIHPGNTVHGYWSASGGRSSSSQANRHFVVEVSGQNEWVTFNLTSPAADSYLYLTDANGNVLAEDDNSGGSPHARIARALSAGTYKLVAATTTAGQNAEFSLSADKALLRYPKRLRVQAATQFNWIYDDHDTGAHDDVSVWRADLTGYPGYYSLGDVAMPSHGVAPKMTFVVSGEEDLLARPVDYAWVWSDWGSGGSHDVSFWDPVPPAGYTCVGSVTVLGYDKPSTDLIRCVRSEYVLPAAANWLWNDSGSGSDNDIGVWQVDPRDHRGLSLSTFKGQGNYDGPDGRRFWTLNKSALANPEMAGLPVDGQTALQFAPRVWLHPEEYYLPSSVEHFLANVHEENGHLVTNQPLGCDSCTDPAFLDGVRPDQAHVPMYAEVVHRTVDGQPTNVSDIIYWNFYPYNNGKRVCIGWYSPWGCVGGYSTFGNHVGDWEHLTVRFIEGRPYAVYLSQHAGGQTLLFGDKSLAVLGWHPEAYAALGSHGLYPDAARHIYRNLPNGDFLADDTGRGIAWDGWVQPVVFPWKPMGTYTGSLDWLNITADWGNPPGGCDISQPVAGECVRNGGPTAPMKKSFSQPGHMPME
;
A
#
# COMPACT_ATOMS: atom_id res chain seq x y z
N MET A 1 24.98 -36.31 69.91
CA MET A 1 23.59 -35.86 69.64
C MET A 1 23.54 -34.36 69.90
N ARG A 2 23.09 -33.46 69.02
CA ARG A 2 22.91 -33.48 67.55
C ARG A 2 23.56 -32.17 67.03
N THR A 3 24.79 -32.17 66.48
CA THR A 3 25.16 -32.37 65.05
C THR A 3 24.68 -31.27 64.08
N PHE A 4 25.49 -30.53 63.31
CA PHE A 4 26.94 -30.18 63.31
C PHE A 4 27.07 -28.85 62.50
N LYS A 5 27.53 -27.72 63.07
CA LYS A 5 28.91 -27.15 63.08
C LYS A 5 29.51 -26.65 61.74
N LEU A 6 29.63 -25.31 61.64
CA LEU A 6 30.82 -24.57 61.18
C LEU A 6 31.98 -24.75 62.22
N PRO A 7 33.30 -24.55 61.91
CA PRO A 7 33.90 -23.23 61.62
C PRO A 7 35.16 -23.25 60.69
N TRP A 8 36.05 -22.26 60.84
CA TRP A 8 37.14 -21.83 59.92
C TRP A 8 38.51 -22.54 60.04
N LEU A 9 39.29 -22.44 58.95
CA LEU A 9 40.77 -22.49 58.76
C LEU A 9 41.65 -23.40 59.66
N SER A 10 42.47 -24.25 59.03
CA SER A 10 43.93 -23.99 58.86
C SER A 10 44.68 -25.12 58.11
N CYS A 11 45.82 -24.75 57.50
CA CYS A 11 47.02 -25.54 57.11
C CYS A 11 46.92 -27.03 56.72
N LEU A 12 47.44 -27.39 55.52
CA LEU A 12 48.76 -28.06 55.38
C LEU A 12 49.21 -28.19 53.92
N ALA A 13 50.48 -28.56 53.71
CA ALA A 13 51.09 -28.82 52.40
C ALA A 13 51.22 -30.32 52.10
N GLY A 14 51.34 -30.69 50.83
CA GLY A 14 51.61 -32.06 50.39
C GLY A 14 51.83 -32.13 48.87
N ALA A 15 53.07 -32.31 48.43
CA ALA A 15 53.44 -32.39 47.01
C ALA A 15 53.76 -33.82 46.59
N ALA A 16 53.41 -34.20 45.35
CA ALA A 16 53.93 -35.40 44.70
C ALA A 16 53.82 -35.34 43.16
N LEU A 17 54.97 -35.50 42.50
CA LEU A 17 55.20 -36.19 41.21
C LEU A 17 54.78 -35.56 39.85
N LEU A 18 55.82 -35.08 39.14
CA LEU A 18 56.15 -35.27 37.70
C LEU A 18 55.58 -34.30 36.62
N GLY A 19 56.46 -33.90 35.68
CA GLY A 19 56.23 -33.00 34.53
C GLY A 19 56.52 -31.52 34.85
N ALA A 20 57.52 -30.79 34.33
CA ALA A 20 58.14 -30.69 32.99
C ALA A 20 57.18 -30.11 31.92
N CYS A 21 57.49 -29.03 31.18
CA CYS A 21 58.69 -28.17 31.12
C CYS A 21 58.32 -26.70 30.78
N SER A 22 59.32 -25.81 30.69
CA SER A 22 59.20 -24.45 30.11
C SER A 22 59.79 -24.43 28.67
N PRO A 23 60.02 -23.28 27.99
CA PRO A 23 59.45 -22.98 26.67
C PRO A 23 60.48 -23.15 25.51
N GLU A 24 60.43 -22.27 24.49
CA GLU A 24 61.13 -22.34 23.19
C GLU A 24 60.41 -23.33 22.24
N ASP A 25 60.31 -23.10 20.92
CA ASP A 25 61.13 -22.31 19.99
C ASP A 25 60.93 -20.76 19.96
N LEU A 26 61.84 -20.11 19.23
CA LEU A 26 62.14 -18.67 19.08
C LEU A 26 62.37 -18.34 17.57
N PRO A 27 62.65 -17.08 17.13
CA PRO A 27 62.40 -15.74 17.70
C PRO A 27 61.43 -14.94 16.74
N ASP A 28 61.59 -13.71 16.18
CA ASP A 28 62.60 -12.61 16.24
C ASP A 28 62.06 -11.23 15.73
N THR A 29 62.98 -10.28 15.53
CA THR A 29 63.00 -8.97 14.80
C THR A 29 62.14 -8.79 13.53
N GLU A 30 61.80 -7.58 13.04
CA GLU A 30 62.15 -6.15 13.33
C GLU A 30 60.93 -5.24 12.94
N GLN A 31 60.64 -4.09 13.57
CA GLN A 31 60.99 -2.70 13.16
C GLN A 31 60.98 -2.41 11.64
N LEU A 32 60.49 -1.29 11.08
CA LEU A 32 59.75 -0.06 11.49
C LEU A 32 58.87 0.33 10.24
N ASP A 33 57.94 1.29 10.20
CA ASP A 33 58.02 2.72 10.56
C ASP A 33 56.64 3.43 10.54
N GLU A 34 56.63 4.70 10.98
CA GLU A 34 55.63 5.77 10.82
C GLU A 34 54.13 5.48 10.50
N VAL A 35 53.25 5.88 11.43
CA VAL A 35 51.97 6.55 11.08
C VAL A 35 51.89 7.88 11.83
N SER A 36 51.76 8.97 11.06
CA SER A 36 51.70 10.34 11.59
C SER A 36 50.34 10.69 12.19
N ILE A 37 50.34 11.74 13.01
CA ILE A 37 49.18 12.33 13.69
C ILE A 37 48.10 12.74 12.68
N GLY A 38 46.91 12.16 12.79
CA GLY A 38 45.73 12.56 12.00
C GLY A 38 44.46 12.32 12.80
N SER A 39 43.64 13.36 12.99
CA SER A 39 42.50 13.31 13.92
C SER A 39 41.13 13.40 13.26
N ALA A 40 40.19 12.69 13.89
CA ALA A 40 38.73 12.85 13.84
C ALA A 40 37.96 12.36 12.58
N ARG A 41 36.70 11.99 12.88
CA ARG A 41 35.57 11.70 11.98
C ARG A 41 35.57 10.36 11.25
N GLU A 42 34.93 9.37 11.88
CA GLU A 42 33.76 8.76 11.23
C GLU A 42 32.50 9.42 11.80
N ALA A 43 31.41 9.46 11.02
CA ALA A 43 30.33 10.42 11.24
C ALA A 43 28.94 9.78 11.11
N LEU A 44 27.97 10.44 11.75
CA LEU A 44 26.53 10.25 11.58
C LEU A 44 26.19 10.16 10.08
N ASN A 45 25.40 9.16 9.68
CA ASN A 45 24.74 9.17 8.37
C ASN A 45 23.91 10.47 8.25
N PRO A 46 24.23 11.39 7.32
CA PRO A 46 23.49 12.63 7.19
C PRO A 46 22.08 12.37 6.66
N PRO A 47 21.09 13.22 6.97
CA PRO A 47 19.78 13.15 6.33
C PRO A 47 19.92 13.28 4.80
N PRO A 48 19.00 12.72 4.01
CA PRO A 48 19.10 12.74 2.55
C PRO A 48 19.05 14.17 1.99
N ASN A 49 19.88 14.44 0.97
CA ASN A 49 19.83 15.68 0.20
C ASN A 49 18.57 15.68 -0.68
N ILE A 50 17.51 16.38 -0.25
CA ILE A 50 16.22 16.42 -0.96
C ILE A 50 16.25 17.31 -2.22
N ALA A 51 17.35 18.03 -2.49
CA ALA A 51 17.57 18.76 -3.73
C ALA A 51 18.20 17.91 -4.85
N LEU A 52 18.78 16.73 -4.53
CA LEU A 52 19.48 15.88 -5.50
C LEU A 52 18.60 15.56 -6.72
N GLY A 53 19.10 15.83 -7.93
CA GLY A 53 18.41 15.59 -9.20
C GLY A 53 17.17 16.47 -9.48
N LYS A 54 16.88 17.47 -8.64
CA LYS A 54 15.63 18.25 -8.74
C LYS A 54 15.62 19.29 -9.88
N PRO A 55 14.43 19.68 -10.37
CA PRO A 55 14.29 20.76 -11.35
C PRO A 55 14.93 22.07 -10.88
N THR A 56 15.77 22.66 -11.72
CA THR A 56 16.55 23.85 -11.40
C THR A 56 16.46 24.90 -12.51
N THR A 57 16.61 26.16 -12.13
CA THR A 57 16.67 27.31 -13.04
C THR A 57 17.71 28.31 -12.57
N GLN A 58 18.23 29.13 -13.48
CA GLN A 58 19.15 30.21 -13.12
C GLN A 58 18.89 31.45 -13.97
N SER A 59 19.23 32.61 -13.41
CA SER A 59 18.98 33.95 -13.95
C SER A 59 19.59 34.24 -15.33
N SER A 60 20.57 33.44 -15.77
CA SER A 60 21.13 33.41 -17.13
C SER A 60 22.11 32.25 -17.23
N ASN A 61 22.40 31.78 -18.45
CA ASN A 61 23.43 30.77 -18.72
C ASN A 61 24.71 31.44 -19.24
N TYR A 62 25.88 30.92 -18.86
CA TYR A 62 27.18 31.41 -19.33
C TYR A 62 27.38 31.19 -20.85
N PRO A 63 27.92 32.16 -21.63
CA PRO A 63 27.91 32.07 -23.09
C PRO A 63 28.99 31.16 -23.68
N GLY A 64 30.00 30.79 -22.89
CA GLY A 64 31.11 29.93 -23.32
C GLY A 64 30.83 28.43 -23.27
N GLY A 65 29.60 28.03 -22.92
CA GLY A 65 29.22 26.63 -22.72
C GLY A 65 29.54 26.10 -21.31
N GLY A 66 28.92 24.97 -20.95
CA GLY A 66 28.91 24.46 -19.58
C GLY A 66 28.04 25.29 -18.62
N GLY A 67 28.15 25.04 -17.31
CA GLY A 67 27.52 25.89 -16.30
C GLY A 67 26.00 25.80 -16.16
N ALA A 68 25.36 24.74 -16.65
CA ALA A 68 23.90 24.54 -16.56
C ALA A 68 23.41 24.45 -15.11
N ALA A 69 22.18 24.93 -14.83
CA ALA A 69 21.64 25.04 -13.47
C ALA A 69 21.58 23.69 -12.71
N SER A 70 21.38 22.58 -13.42
CA SER A 70 21.27 21.23 -12.85
C SER A 70 22.56 20.70 -12.23
N LEU A 71 23.70 21.30 -12.53
CA LEU A 71 25.00 20.88 -11.99
C LEU A 71 25.10 21.09 -10.48
N ALA A 72 24.40 22.09 -9.93
CA ALA A 72 24.37 22.32 -8.48
C ALA A 72 23.37 21.44 -7.71
N VAL A 73 22.88 20.36 -8.34
CA VAL A 73 22.13 19.27 -7.70
C VAL A 73 22.51 17.92 -8.32
N ASP A 74 23.71 17.79 -8.90
CA ASP A 74 24.16 16.56 -9.54
C ASP A 74 24.76 15.55 -8.54
N GLY A 75 24.99 15.98 -7.30
CA GLY A 75 25.53 15.16 -6.20
C GLY A 75 27.06 15.20 -6.07
N SER A 76 27.77 15.89 -6.97
CA SER A 76 29.21 16.08 -6.91
C SER A 76 29.59 17.44 -6.31
N ILE A 77 30.29 17.43 -5.19
CA ILE A 77 30.81 18.64 -4.54
C ILE A 77 32.08 19.22 -5.22
N ASN A 78 32.38 18.80 -6.46
CA ASN A 78 33.63 19.14 -7.13
C ASN A 78 33.61 20.55 -7.73
N GLY A 79 33.98 21.54 -6.93
CA GLY A 79 34.05 22.95 -7.32
C GLY A 79 35.04 23.31 -8.45
N SER A 80 35.70 22.36 -9.10
CA SER A 80 36.48 22.63 -10.31
C SER A 80 35.56 22.74 -11.53
N PHE A 81 35.42 23.95 -12.09
CA PHE A 81 34.56 24.15 -13.27
C PHE A 81 34.96 23.30 -14.48
N GLY A 82 36.25 22.97 -14.61
CA GLY A 82 36.76 22.05 -15.65
C GLY A 82 36.30 20.59 -15.49
N ALA A 83 35.79 20.20 -14.32
CA ALA A 83 35.20 18.87 -14.07
C ALA A 83 33.73 18.76 -14.51
N GLY A 84 33.12 19.85 -14.97
CA GLY A 84 31.75 19.85 -15.52
C GLY A 84 30.62 19.85 -14.49
N SER A 85 30.92 19.94 -13.19
CA SER A 85 29.97 19.87 -12.05
C SER A 85 29.96 21.20 -11.27
N VAL A 86 29.82 22.33 -12.00
CA VAL A 86 29.74 23.68 -11.42
C VAL A 86 28.86 24.57 -12.30
N THR A 87 27.85 25.20 -11.71
CA THR A 87 26.95 26.18 -12.36
C THR A 87 27.67 27.48 -12.75
N HIS A 88 27.16 28.21 -13.74
CA HIS A 88 27.71 29.52 -14.11
C HIS A 88 26.69 30.42 -14.82
N THR A 89 26.39 31.58 -14.22
CA THR A 89 25.56 32.63 -14.86
C THR A 89 26.38 33.58 -15.73
N ASN A 90 25.74 34.46 -16.48
CA ASN A 90 26.41 35.68 -16.96
C ASN A 90 26.89 36.54 -15.78
N GLN A 91 27.89 37.39 -16.04
CA GLN A 91 28.20 38.50 -15.14
C GLN A 91 27.11 39.57 -15.29
N GLN A 92 26.23 39.68 -14.29
CA GLN A 92 25.06 40.57 -14.33
C GLN A 92 24.73 41.11 -12.93
N ALA A 93 23.75 42.01 -12.85
CA ALA A 93 23.26 42.52 -11.57
C ALA A 93 22.39 41.46 -10.87
N GLN A 94 22.70 41.18 -9.60
CA GLN A 94 21.95 40.28 -8.71
C GLN A 94 21.58 38.90 -9.31
N PRO A 95 22.52 38.18 -9.94
CA PRO A 95 22.28 36.84 -10.47
C PRO A 95 21.80 35.91 -9.37
N TRP A 96 20.92 35.00 -9.77
CA TRP A 96 20.37 33.96 -8.92
C TRP A 96 20.39 32.59 -9.60
N TRP A 97 20.35 31.57 -8.77
CA TRP A 97 20.12 30.15 -9.08
C TRP A 97 19.01 29.65 -8.16
N GLN A 98 18.17 28.73 -8.60
CA GLN A 98 17.05 28.19 -7.83
C GLN A 98 16.78 26.71 -8.12
N VAL A 99 16.48 25.94 -7.08
CA VAL A 99 15.86 24.61 -7.15
C VAL A 99 14.37 24.68 -6.77
N ASP A 100 13.55 23.88 -7.46
CA ASP A 100 12.20 23.49 -7.03
C ASP A 100 12.25 22.07 -6.48
N LEU A 101 12.03 21.91 -5.17
CA LEU A 101 12.05 20.60 -4.49
C LEU A 101 10.84 19.72 -4.86
N GLN A 102 9.88 20.25 -5.62
CA GLN A 102 8.61 19.65 -6.08
C GLN A 102 7.55 19.43 -4.99
N GLY A 103 7.89 19.64 -3.71
CA GLY A 103 6.96 19.71 -2.58
C GLY A 103 7.48 20.71 -1.54
N SER A 104 6.65 21.11 -0.57
CA SER A 104 7.13 21.93 0.55
C SER A 104 7.64 21.03 1.67
N TYR A 105 8.92 21.16 2.00
CA TYR A 105 9.57 20.39 3.06
C TYR A 105 9.91 21.31 4.23
N PRO A 106 9.66 20.91 5.49
CA PRO A 106 10.22 21.59 6.65
C PRO A 106 11.73 21.39 6.60
N LEU A 107 12.49 22.45 6.32
CA LEU A 107 13.94 22.40 6.20
C LEU A 107 14.61 22.47 7.59
N SER A 108 15.84 21.96 7.69
CA SER A 108 16.78 22.27 8.78
C SER A 108 18.01 23.03 8.29
N THR A 109 18.52 22.65 7.11
CA THR A 109 19.87 23.03 6.69
C THR A 109 19.95 23.16 5.17
N VAL A 110 20.62 24.21 4.68
CA VAL A 110 21.09 24.33 3.30
C VAL A 110 22.62 24.46 3.33
N VAL A 111 23.31 23.64 2.55
CA VAL A 111 24.76 23.66 2.38
C VAL A 111 25.09 24.05 0.95
N LEU A 112 25.90 25.10 0.79
CA LEU A 112 26.43 25.53 -0.50
C LEU A 112 27.90 25.12 -0.61
N HIS A 113 28.28 24.49 -1.70
CA HIS A 113 29.67 24.26 -2.08
C HIS A 113 30.07 25.28 -3.15
N ASN A 114 31.14 26.02 -2.89
CA ASN A 114 31.65 27.10 -3.75
C ASN A 114 32.57 26.54 -4.85
N ARG A 115 32.82 27.33 -5.90
CA ARG A 115 33.86 27.04 -6.91
C ARG A 115 35.25 27.03 -6.26
N THR A 116 36.15 26.18 -6.74
CA THR A 116 37.48 25.94 -6.14
C THR A 116 38.67 26.02 -7.10
N ASP A 117 38.50 25.84 -8.42
CA ASP A 117 39.61 25.94 -9.39
C ASP A 117 40.11 27.38 -9.58
N CYS A 118 39.19 28.34 -9.55
CA CYS A 118 39.47 29.76 -9.52
C CYS A 118 38.27 30.50 -8.93
N CYS A 119 38.43 31.80 -8.74
CA CYS A 119 37.30 32.72 -8.79
C CYS A 119 36.24 32.52 -7.68
N SER A 120 36.62 31.90 -6.56
CA SER A 120 35.78 31.62 -5.39
C SER A 120 35.31 32.91 -4.69
N ASP A 121 36.04 34.01 -4.88
CA ASP A 121 35.70 35.38 -4.48
C ASP A 121 34.41 35.91 -5.11
N ARG A 122 33.91 35.27 -6.19
CA ARG A 122 32.66 35.66 -6.84
C ARG A 122 31.42 35.40 -5.97
N LEU A 123 31.43 34.32 -5.18
CA LEU A 123 30.37 34.03 -4.21
C LEU A 123 30.60 34.88 -2.96
N GLN A 124 30.20 36.15 -3.03
CA GLN A 124 30.32 37.09 -1.93
C GLN A 124 29.07 37.98 -1.80
N ASN A 125 28.80 38.44 -0.57
CA ASN A 125 27.73 39.38 -0.26
C ASN A 125 26.38 38.97 -0.90
N PHE A 126 25.87 37.82 -0.49
CA PHE A 126 24.74 37.12 -1.12
C PHE A 126 23.67 36.73 -0.10
N ARG A 127 22.59 36.12 -0.57
CA ARG A 127 21.52 35.57 0.26
C ARG A 127 21.09 34.19 -0.24
N VAL A 128 20.91 33.25 0.69
CA VAL A 128 20.04 32.09 0.48
C VAL A 128 18.61 32.56 0.77
N ARG A 129 17.66 32.19 -0.08
CA ARG A 129 16.26 32.60 0.02
C ARG A 129 15.40 31.35 -0.04
N VAL A 130 14.37 31.27 0.80
CA VAL A 130 13.45 30.12 0.83
C VAL A 130 12.00 30.57 0.73
N SER A 131 11.16 29.78 0.06
CA SER A 131 9.75 30.09 -0.22
C SER A 131 8.91 28.82 -0.40
N GLU A 132 7.65 28.82 0.02
CA GLU A 132 6.69 27.74 -0.29
C GLU A 132 5.97 27.96 -1.64
N ASP A 133 5.75 29.22 -2.04
CA ASP A 133 4.91 29.61 -3.18
C ASP A 133 5.68 30.24 -4.37
N GLY A 134 6.98 30.52 -4.21
CA GLY A 134 7.85 31.13 -5.22
C GLY A 134 7.77 32.67 -5.28
N THR A 135 6.89 33.29 -4.50
CA THR A 135 6.60 34.74 -4.48
C THR A 135 6.93 35.40 -3.14
N ASN A 136 6.65 34.74 -2.01
CA ASN A 136 6.95 35.19 -0.65
C ASN A 136 8.26 34.54 -0.20
N TRP A 137 9.30 35.35 0.06
CA TRP A 137 10.66 34.88 0.29
C TRP A 137 11.20 35.28 1.67
N HIS A 138 11.80 34.31 2.37
CA HIS A 138 12.59 34.55 3.58
C HIS A 138 14.09 34.51 3.24
N ASP A 139 14.82 35.57 3.63
CA ASP A 139 16.21 35.80 3.24
C ASP A 139 17.19 35.49 4.39
N TYR A 140 18.24 34.73 4.07
CA TYR A 140 19.35 34.35 4.93
C TYR A 140 20.65 34.92 4.32
N SER A 141 21.07 36.09 4.80
CA SER A 141 22.18 36.86 4.23
C SER A 141 23.56 36.35 4.67
N PHE A 142 24.52 36.37 3.75
CA PHE A 142 25.94 36.11 3.98
C PHE A 142 26.75 37.34 3.55
N ALA A 143 27.67 37.80 4.40
CA ALA A 143 28.50 38.97 4.16
C ALA A 143 29.98 38.59 4.02
N GLY A 144 30.71 39.29 3.13
CA GLY A 144 32.07 38.90 2.73
C GLY A 144 32.08 37.76 1.70
N VAL A 145 33.28 37.20 1.46
CA VAL A 145 33.54 36.08 0.54
C VAL A 145 33.22 34.75 1.20
N ALA A 146 32.55 33.85 0.47
CA ALA A 146 32.24 32.51 0.95
C ALA A 146 33.48 31.60 1.01
N PRO A 147 33.65 30.80 2.08
CA PRO A 147 34.56 29.66 2.07
C PRO A 147 34.12 28.58 1.06
N THR A 148 34.91 27.52 0.93
CA THR A 148 34.63 26.37 0.04
C THR A 148 33.29 25.69 0.33
N GLN A 149 32.86 25.67 1.59
CA GLN A 149 31.55 25.17 2.01
C GLN A 149 30.90 26.15 2.99
N SER A 150 29.64 26.54 2.74
CA SER A 150 28.86 27.45 3.59
C SER A 150 27.55 26.80 4.03
N THR A 151 27.26 26.79 5.33
CA THR A 151 26.08 26.11 5.91
C THR A 151 25.12 27.12 6.52
N PHE A 152 23.84 27.00 6.18
CA PHE A 152 22.75 27.86 6.62
C PHE A 152 21.69 27.03 7.36
N THR A 153 21.43 27.34 8.64
CA THR A 153 20.31 26.74 9.38
C THR A 153 19.00 27.40 8.94
N ILE A 154 18.15 26.63 8.26
CA ILE A 154 16.82 27.05 7.83
C ILE A 154 15.83 26.33 8.73
N ASN A 155 15.12 27.03 9.62
CA ASN A 155 14.05 26.43 10.45
C ASN A 155 12.67 26.84 9.92
N ARG A 156 12.38 26.48 8.66
CA ARG A 156 11.16 26.88 7.92
C ARG A 156 10.79 25.85 6.86
N SER A 157 9.50 25.73 6.58
CA SER A 157 9.02 25.02 5.37
C SER A 157 9.32 25.81 4.10
N ALA A 158 9.72 25.10 3.05
CA ALA A 158 9.97 25.66 1.74
C ALA A 158 9.86 24.60 0.63
N ARG A 159 9.38 25.03 -0.54
CA ARG A 159 9.45 24.29 -1.81
C ARG A 159 10.59 24.78 -2.70
N TYR A 160 10.90 26.08 -2.64
CA TYR A 160 11.91 26.71 -3.45
C TYR A 160 13.08 27.19 -2.60
N VAL A 161 14.30 26.85 -3.01
CA VAL A 161 15.54 27.37 -2.44
C VAL A 161 16.29 28.11 -3.54
N ARG A 162 16.60 29.39 -3.32
CA ARG A 162 17.26 30.28 -4.28
C ARG A 162 18.52 30.89 -3.66
N VAL A 163 19.65 30.80 -4.34
CA VAL A 163 20.86 31.55 -3.99
C VAL A 163 20.92 32.79 -4.88
N GLN A 164 21.15 33.97 -4.32
CA GLN A 164 21.21 35.23 -5.08
C GLN A 164 22.30 36.16 -4.56
N LEU A 165 23.17 36.68 -5.44
CA LEU A 165 24.13 37.73 -5.09
C LEU A 165 23.41 39.07 -4.90
N ASN A 166 23.88 39.93 -3.98
CA ASN A 166 23.28 41.25 -3.77
C ASN A 166 23.87 42.34 -4.69
N GLY A 167 25.06 42.10 -5.27
CA GLY A 167 25.76 43.00 -6.18
C GLY A 167 25.84 42.50 -7.63
N THR A 168 26.76 43.06 -8.42
CA THR A 168 26.99 42.69 -9.82
C THR A 168 28.19 41.76 -9.95
N ASN A 169 27.97 40.49 -10.29
CA ASN A 169 29.03 39.53 -10.61
C ASN A 169 28.45 38.36 -11.43
N ALA A 170 29.23 37.29 -11.67
CA ALA A 170 28.71 35.99 -12.08
C ALA A 170 28.52 35.08 -10.85
N LEU A 171 27.43 34.33 -10.79
CA LEU A 171 27.19 33.31 -9.77
C LEU A 171 27.68 31.95 -10.27
N SER A 172 28.46 31.26 -9.43
CA SER A 172 28.84 29.85 -9.59
C SER A 172 28.70 29.13 -8.26
N LEU A 173 28.13 27.93 -8.32
CA LEU A 173 27.92 27.00 -7.21
C LEU A 173 28.31 25.61 -7.72
N ALA A 174 29.07 24.87 -6.93
CA ALA A 174 29.42 23.48 -7.22
C ALA A 174 28.20 22.58 -6.99
N GLU A 175 27.70 22.55 -5.75
CA GLU A 175 26.57 21.73 -5.30
C GLU A 175 25.76 22.52 -4.25
N VAL A 176 24.44 22.35 -4.24
CA VAL A 176 23.51 22.94 -3.25
C VAL A 176 22.71 21.82 -2.60
N GLN A 177 23.12 21.43 -1.40
CA GLN A 177 22.50 20.35 -0.65
C GLN A 177 21.44 20.93 0.29
N VAL A 178 20.24 20.35 0.27
CA VAL A 178 19.10 20.80 1.07
C VAL A 178 18.64 19.64 1.95
N PHE A 179 18.48 19.88 3.24
CA PHE A 179 18.17 18.85 4.24
C PHE A 179 16.91 19.20 5.05
N PRO A 180 15.99 18.25 5.25
CA PRO A 180 14.77 18.46 6.04
C PRO A 180 15.07 18.55 7.55
N SER A 181 14.11 19.03 8.34
CA SER A 181 14.14 18.99 9.81
C SER A 181 13.49 17.72 10.35
N THR A 182 14.33 16.77 10.77
CA THR A 182 13.93 15.51 11.39
C THR A 182 13.63 15.71 12.88
N ILE A 183 12.39 16.09 13.20
CA ILE A 183 11.91 16.06 14.59
C ILE A 183 11.80 14.59 15.04
N ASN A 184 12.75 14.12 15.86
CA ASN A 184 12.57 12.87 16.62
C ASN A 184 11.52 13.12 17.73
N LEU A 185 10.29 12.65 17.51
CA LEU A 185 9.17 12.75 18.46
C LEU A 185 9.46 12.07 19.80
N ALA A 186 10.31 11.03 19.81
CA ALA A 186 10.66 10.29 21.01
C ALA A 186 11.74 10.99 21.85
N ARG A 187 12.48 11.97 21.31
CA ARG A 187 13.61 12.58 22.03
C ARG A 187 13.16 13.27 23.32
N GLY A 188 13.76 12.86 24.44
CA GLY A 188 13.43 13.36 25.78
C GLY A 188 12.05 12.94 26.31
N LYS A 189 11.38 11.97 25.66
CA LYS A 189 10.08 11.44 26.11
C LYS A 189 10.26 10.39 27.22
N PRO A 190 9.23 10.14 28.05
CA PRO A 190 9.27 9.09 29.05
C PRO A 190 9.44 7.70 28.40
N ALA A 191 10.54 7.02 28.70
CA ALA A 191 10.79 5.64 28.29
C ALA A 191 10.75 4.67 29.48
N THR A 192 10.42 3.41 29.19
CA THR A 192 10.31 2.30 30.13
C THR A 192 10.82 1.02 29.47
N GLN A 193 11.19 0.00 30.25
CA GLN A 193 11.58 -1.30 29.73
C GLN A 193 11.26 -2.41 30.73
N SER A 194 11.19 -3.66 30.27
CA SER A 194 10.75 -4.82 31.04
C SER A 194 11.56 -5.08 32.32
N SER A 195 12.84 -4.70 32.33
CA SER A 195 13.66 -4.59 33.54
C SER A 195 14.88 -3.68 33.27
N ASN A 196 15.31 -2.89 34.26
CA ASN A 196 16.49 -2.01 34.13
C ASN A 196 17.72 -2.69 34.74
N TYR A 197 18.79 -2.93 33.97
CA TYR A 197 20.05 -3.43 34.54
C TYR A 197 20.91 -2.28 35.10
N LEU A 198 20.40 -1.62 36.15
CA LEU A 198 20.96 -0.39 36.73
C LEU A 198 22.42 -0.52 37.20
N ALA A 199 22.87 -1.74 37.55
CA ALA A 199 24.24 -2.00 37.96
C ALA A 199 25.29 -1.74 36.85
N VAL A 200 24.86 -1.62 35.60
CA VAL A 200 25.69 -1.22 34.44
C VAL A 200 25.15 0.02 33.73
N GLY A 201 24.30 0.82 34.39
CA GLY A 201 23.80 2.10 33.88
C GLY A 201 22.75 2.05 32.75
N GLY A 202 22.31 0.87 32.31
CA GLY A 202 21.45 0.69 31.13
C GLY A 202 19.98 1.11 31.30
N GLU A 203 19.70 2.34 31.73
CA GLU A 203 18.35 2.89 31.91
C GLU A 203 17.58 3.06 30.59
N ALA A 204 16.24 2.99 30.66
CA ALA A 204 15.37 3.07 29.48
C ALA A 204 15.47 4.41 28.73
N ASN A 205 15.70 5.53 29.43
CA ASN A 205 15.70 6.87 28.83
C ASN A 205 16.94 7.16 27.96
N LEU A 206 17.96 6.30 27.98
CA LEU A 206 19.15 6.46 27.14
C LEU A 206 18.80 6.36 25.65
N ALA A 207 17.94 5.43 25.25
CA ALA A 207 17.51 5.29 23.85
C ALA A 207 16.55 6.40 23.36
N VAL A 208 16.47 7.53 24.06
CA VAL A 208 15.75 8.75 23.65
C VAL A 208 16.50 10.04 24.03
N ASP A 209 17.78 9.98 24.42
CA ASP A 209 18.55 11.20 24.75
C ASP A 209 19.00 11.98 23.49
N GLY A 210 19.02 11.33 22.32
CA GLY A 210 19.46 11.90 21.04
C GLY A 210 20.89 11.53 20.62
N SER A 211 21.56 10.61 21.31
CA SER A 211 22.88 10.09 20.97
C SER A 211 22.78 8.67 20.40
N VAL A 212 23.06 8.53 19.10
CA VAL A 212 23.04 7.23 18.39
C VAL A 212 24.28 6.36 18.66
N ASN A 213 25.11 6.71 19.65
CA ASN A 213 26.39 6.02 19.87
C ASN A 213 26.19 4.72 20.66
N GLY A 214 26.26 3.59 19.96
CA GLY A 214 26.11 2.25 20.51
C GLY A 214 27.31 1.71 21.30
N ASP A 215 28.37 2.49 21.52
CA ASP A 215 29.43 2.10 22.45
C ASP A 215 28.93 2.17 23.90
N PHE A 216 28.56 1.01 24.44
CA PHE A 216 28.00 0.89 25.78
C PHE A 216 28.91 1.43 26.89
N TRP A 217 30.24 1.28 26.74
CA TRP A 217 31.21 1.60 27.80
C TRP A 217 31.92 2.94 27.60
N GLY A 218 32.06 3.40 26.36
CA GLY A 218 32.62 4.72 26.03
C GLY A 218 31.58 5.84 25.99
N ALA A 219 30.34 5.56 25.56
CA ALA A 219 29.29 6.57 25.40
C ALA A 219 28.34 6.69 26.59
N TYR A 220 28.14 5.61 27.36
CA TYR A 220 27.11 5.51 28.42
C TYR A 220 25.68 5.83 27.94
N SER A 221 25.43 5.58 26.64
CA SER A 221 24.28 6.07 25.87
C SER A 221 23.33 4.94 25.44
N THR A 222 23.45 3.74 26.00
CA THR A 222 22.78 2.52 25.49
C THR A 222 22.00 1.81 26.60
N THR A 223 20.75 1.42 26.33
CA THR A 223 19.88 0.72 27.27
C THR A 223 20.36 -0.71 27.55
N HIS A 224 19.96 -1.31 28.67
CA HIS A 224 20.23 -2.73 28.93
C HIS A 224 19.18 -3.34 29.85
N THR A 225 18.41 -4.31 29.35
CA THR A 225 17.56 -5.16 30.20
C THR A 225 18.36 -6.25 30.88
N HIS A 226 17.81 -6.91 31.90
CA HIS A 226 18.33 -8.22 32.29
C HIS A 226 18.11 -9.25 31.16
N PHE A 227 18.90 -10.32 31.16
CA PHE A 227 18.64 -11.51 30.34
C PHE A 227 17.34 -12.17 30.81
N GLN A 228 16.34 -12.23 29.93
CA GLN A 228 15.00 -12.74 30.22
C GLN A 228 14.30 -13.18 28.94
N THR A 229 13.16 -13.87 29.05
CA THR A 229 12.32 -14.20 27.89
C THR A 229 11.55 -12.95 27.44
N GLN A 230 11.57 -12.66 26.14
CA GLN A 230 10.84 -11.56 25.49
C GLN A 230 10.98 -10.18 26.15
N PRO A 231 12.23 -9.71 26.40
CA PRO A 231 12.48 -8.36 26.91
C PRO A 231 11.92 -7.31 25.94
N TRP A 232 11.44 -6.20 26.51
CA TRP A 232 10.92 -5.07 25.73
C TRP A 232 11.38 -3.73 26.28
N TRP A 233 11.44 -2.74 25.40
CA TRP A 233 11.65 -1.32 25.67
C TRP A 233 10.51 -0.52 25.03
N GLN A 234 10.04 0.57 25.63
CA GLN A 234 8.89 1.35 25.15
C GLN A 234 9.00 2.83 25.52
N VAL A 235 8.65 3.72 24.57
CA VAL A 235 8.44 5.17 24.78
C VAL A 235 6.95 5.54 24.72
N ASP A 236 6.54 6.50 25.55
CA ASP A 236 5.26 7.22 25.45
C ASP A 236 5.49 8.60 24.82
N LEU A 237 4.98 8.81 23.60
CA LEU A 237 5.08 10.09 22.89
C LEU A 237 4.23 11.21 23.52
N GLN A 238 3.39 10.89 24.52
CA GLN A 238 2.50 11.78 25.27
C GLN A 238 1.27 12.31 24.49
N GLY A 239 1.10 11.86 23.25
CA GLY A 239 -0.07 12.10 22.39
C GLY A 239 -0.10 11.08 21.25
N SER A 240 -1.22 10.97 20.52
CA SER A 240 -1.24 10.19 19.26
C SER A 240 -0.67 11.05 18.13
N HIS A 241 0.31 10.51 17.42
CA HIS A 241 0.98 11.14 16.28
C HIS A 241 0.94 10.20 15.08
N ALA A 242 0.66 10.73 13.89
CA ALA A 242 0.91 10.01 12.65
C ALA A 242 2.43 9.82 12.48
N LEU A 243 2.89 8.57 12.41
CA LEU A 243 4.30 8.22 12.30
C LEU A 243 4.63 7.79 10.87
N SER A 244 5.71 8.33 10.30
CA SER A 244 6.30 7.80 9.05
C SER A 244 7.20 6.62 9.34
N THR A 245 8.15 6.81 10.26
CA THR A 245 9.33 5.96 10.36
C THR A 245 9.82 5.84 11.80
N VAL A 246 10.23 4.65 12.19
CA VAL A 246 11.02 4.38 13.41
C VAL A 246 12.40 3.89 12.99
N VAL A 247 13.46 4.49 13.52
CA VAL A 247 14.85 4.07 13.33
C VAL A 247 15.40 3.57 14.66
N LEU A 248 15.91 2.35 14.68
CA LEU A 248 16.64 1.77 15.80
C LEU A 248 18.14 1.86 15.51
N HIS A 249 18.91 2.32 16.49
CA HIS A 249 20.37 2.23 16.49
C HIS A 249 20.79 1.12 17.46
N ASN A 250 21.56 0.15 16.97
CA ASN A 250 21.99 -1.03 17.71
C ASN A 250 23.25 -0.73 18.54
N ARG A 251 23.61 -1.62 19.48
CA ARG A 251 24.88 -1.60 20.21
C ARG A 251 26.05 -1.88 19.26
N THR A 252 27.20 -1.25 19.48
CA THR A 252 28.36 -1.28 18.55
C THR A 252 29.71 -1.64 19.18
N ASP A 253 29.90 -1.55 20.51
CA ASP A 253 31.16 -1.98 21.16
C ASP A 253 31.34 -3.50 21.16
N CYS A 254 30.23 -4.22 21.32
CA CYS A 254 30.14 -5.67 21.21
C CYS A 254 28.68 -6.06 20.95
N CYS A 255 28.46 -7.35 20.75
CA CYS A 255 27.19 -7.97 21.12
C CYS A 255 25.96 -7.48 20.31
N ALA A 256 26.17 -6.92 19.11
CA ALA A 256 25.13 -6.44 18.21
C ALA A 256 24.15 -7.56 17.77
N ASP A 257 24.64 -8.81 17.77
CA ASP A 257 23.90 -10.05 17.55
C ASP A 257 22.76 -10.28 18.56
N ARG A 258 22.73 -9.56 19.69
CA ARG A 258 21.64 -9.65 20.66
C ARG A 258 20.32 -9.07 20.15
N LEU A 259 20.38 -8.04 19.30
CA LEU A 259 19.21 -7.50 18.63
C LEU A 259 18.92 -8.35 17.38
N GLN A 260 18.28 -9.49 17.60
CA GLN A 260 17.87 -10.42 16.55
C GLN A 260 16.48 -10.98 16.82
N ASN A 261 15.73 -11.30 15.76
CA ASN A 261 14.38 -11.91 15.82
C ASN A 261 13.45 -11.16 16.80
N PHE A 262 12.99 -9.99 16.37
CA PHE A 262 12.29 -9.02 17.22
C PHE A 262 11.18 -8.29 16.47
N ARG A 263 10.35 -7.56 17.21
CA ARG A 263 9.26 -6.73 16.67
C ARG A 263 9.39 -5.30 17.16
N VAL A 264 9.33 -4.34 16.23
CA VAL A 264 8.86 -2.98 16.57
C VAL A 264 7.34 -3.05 16.64
N ARG A 265 6.73 -2.41 17.64
CA ARG A 265 5.29 -2.48 17.91
C ARG A 265 4.75 -1.08 18.19
N VAL A 266 3.62 -0.71 17.60
CA VAL A 266 3.00 0.62 17.81
C VAL A 266 1.54 0.54 18.25
N SER A 267 1.10 1.49 19.07
CA SER A 267 -0.24 1.51 19.66
C SER A 267 -0.72 2.93 19.99
N GLU A 268 -2.02 3.22 19.82
CA GLU A 268 -2.64 4.46 20.31
C GLU A 268 -3.03 4.38 21.80
N ASP A 269 -3.46 3.20 22.28
CA ASP A 269 -4.10 2.99 23.58
C ASP A 269 -3.22 2.22 24.59
N GLY A 270 -2.12 1.60 24.15
CA GLY A 270 -1.22 0.76 24.93
C GLY A 270 -1.70 -0.69 25.11
N ALA A 271 -2.87 -1.03 24.59
CA ALA A 271 -3.50 -2.35 24.69
C ALA A 271 -3.52 -3.10 23.35
N ASN A 272 -3.87 -2.40 22.26
CA ASN A 272 -3.93 -2.94 20.90
C ASN A 272 -2.65 -2.55 20.14
N TRP A 273 -1.86 -3.54 19.71
CA TRP A 273 -0.53 -3.34 19.12
C TRP A 273 -0.47 -3.81 17.67
N HIS A 274 0.18 -3.03 16.83
CA HIS A 274 0.51 -3.38 15.43
C HIS A 274 2.01 -3.67 15.34
N ASP A 275 2.37 -4.80 14.73
CA ASP A 275 3.72 -5.37 14.81
C ASP A 275 4.45 -5.33 13.47
N TYR A 276 5.69 -4.84 13.51
CA TYR A 276 6.63 -4.74 12.41
C TYR A 276 7.80 -5.69 12.73
N PRO A 277 7.77 -6.95 12.27
CA PRO A 277 8.78 -7.95 12.61
C PRO A 277 10.10 -7.71 11.87
N PHE A 278 11.18 -8.16 12.49
CA PHE A 278 12.53 -8.23 11.92
C PHE A 278 13.14 -9.60 12.22
N THR A 279 13.55 -10.31 11.17
CA THR A 279 14.12 -11.66 11.23
C THR A 279 15.63 -11.62 10.96
N GLY A 280 16.40 -12.42 11.69
CA GLY A 280 17.86 -12.38 11.65
C GLY A 280 18.46 -11.31 12.57
N VAL A 281 19.75 -11.02 12.41
CA VAL A 281 20.52 -10.06 13.22
C VAL A 281 20.39 -8.64 12.66
N ALA A 282 20.14 -7.67 13.54
CA ALA A 282 20.04 -6.27 13.15
C ALA A 282 21.39 -5.66 12.76
N PRO A 283 21.48 -4.92 11.64
CA PRO A 283 22.61 -4.03 11.38
C PRO A 283 22.69 -2.90 12.44
N THR A 284 23.76 -2.11 12.38
CA THR A 284 24.00 -0.97 13.29
C THR A 284 22.86 0.04 13.31
N GLN A 285 22.16 0.22 12.18
CA GLN A 285 20.96 1.06 12.05
C GLN A 285 19.87 0.28 11.30
N SER A 286 18.69 0.15 11.91
CA SER A 286 17.51 -0.53 11.31
C SER A 286 16.35 0.45 11.17
N THR A 287 15.71 0.50 9.99
CA THR A 287 14.67 1.47 9.65
C THR A 287 13.34 0.78 9.35
N PHE A 288 12.27 1.22 10.01
CA PHE A 288 10.92 0.65 9.93
C PHE A 288 9.94 1.72 9.47
N THR A 289 9.29 1.51 8.33
CA THR A 289 8.15 2.34 7.89
C THR A 289 6.91 1.96 8.70
N ILE A 290 6.23 2.95 9.29
CA ILE A 290 5.08 2.77 10.19
C ILE A 290 3.77 3.20 9.53
N ASN A 291 3.75 4.35 8.85
CA ASN A 291 2.60 4.93 8.14
C ASN A 291 1.26 4.95 8.92
N ARG A 292 1.31 5.07 10.26
CA ARG A 292 0.16 4.85 11.14
C ARG A 292 0.20 5.77 12.36
N SER A 293 -0.98 6.13 12.88
CA SER A 293 -1.09 6.88 14.14
C SER A 293 -0.77 6.01 15.35
N ALA A 294 0.06 6.52 16.25
CA ALA A 294 0.41 5.86 17.50
C ALA A 294 0.81 6.87 18.59
N ARG A 295 0.63 6.47 19.85
CA ARG A 295 1.16 7.14 21.05
C ARG A 295 2.35 6.40 21.64
N TYR A 296 2.35 5.08 21.56
CA TYR A 296 3.37 4.22 22.12
C TYR A 296 4.15 3.53 21.01
N VAL A 297 5.48 3.52 21.14
CA VAL A 297 6.38 2.72 20.30
C VAL A 297 7.17 1.81 21.23
N ARG A 298 7.19 0.50 20.92
CA ARG A 298 7.86 -0.55 21.68
C ARG A 298 8.81 -1.33 20.76
N VAL A 299 9.93 -1.78 21.29
CA VAL A 299 10.80 -2.80 20.68
C VAL A 299 10.77 -4.02 21.60
N GLN A 300 10.56 -5.22 21.07
CA GLN A 300 10.45 -6.44 21.86
C GLN A 300 11.13 -7.61 21.13
N LEU A 301 12.04 -8.32 21.80
CA LEU A 301 12.63 -9.55 21.25
C LEU A 301 11.61 -10.70 21.33
N ASP A 302 11.66 -11.64 20.39
CA ASP A 302 10.73 -12.78 20.36
C ASP A 302 11.23 -13.97 21.19
N GLY A 303 12.54 -14.07 21.40
CA GLY A 303 13.23 -15.12 22.16
C GLY A 303 13.74 -14.67 23.54
N THR A 304 14.74 -15.39 24.05
CA THR A 304 15.36 -15.14 25.37
C THR A 304 16.74 -14.53 25.22
N ASN A 305 16.92 -13.27 25.59
CA ASN A 305 18.20 -12.54 25.55
C ASN A 305 18.14 -11.32 26.49
N ALA A 306 19.17 -10.46 26.47
CA ALA A 306 19.04 -9.08 26.94
C ALA A 306 18.82 -8.13 25.75
N LEU A 307 17.91 -7.17 25.90
CA LEU A 307 17.69 -6.10 24.93
C LEU A 307 18.59 -4.90 25.27
N SER A 308 19.28 -4.38 24.26
CA SER A 308 20.05 -3.14 24.30
C SER A 308 19.79 -2.34 23.03
N LEU A 309 19.57 -1.04 23.17
CA LEU A 309 19.30 -0.08 22.09
C LEU A 309 20.10 1.20 22.39
N ALA A 310 20.78 1.74 21.38
CA ALA A 310 21.54 2.98 21.51
C ALA A 310 20.60 4.20 21.46
N GLU A 311 19.74 4.27 20.44
CA GLU A 311 18.73 5.32 20.26
C GLU A 311 17.54 4.73 19.48
N VAL A 312 16.32 5.15 19.84
CA VAL A 312 15.10 4.91 19.06
C VAL A 312 14.55 6.25 18.59
N GLN A 313 14.68 6.51 17.29
CA GLN A 313 14.22 7.74 16.66
C GLN A 313 12.85 7.50 16.04
N VAL A 314 11.87 8.33 16.41
CA VAL A 314 10.49 8.21 15.95
C VAL A 314 10.14 9.46 15.17
N PHE A 315 9.87 9.34 13.88
CA PHE A 315 9.63 10.48 12.99
C PHE A 315 8.15 10.63 12.64
N PRO A 316 7.62 11.88 12.62
CA PRO A 316 6.24 12.14 12.23
C PRO A 316 6.04 11.81 10.74
N ALA A 317 4.80 11.58 10.33
CA ALA A 317 4.44 11.58 8.92
C ALA A 317 4.80 12.93 8.29
N ALA A 318 5.80 12.94 7.40
CA ALA A 318 6.21 14.14 6.70
C ALA A 318 5.19 14.44 5.60
N ILE A 319 4.17 15.26 5.94
CA ILE A 319 2.91 15.42 5.20
C ILE A 319 2.03 14.17 5.37
N HIS A 320 0.72 14.30 5.25
CA HIS A 320 -0.20 13.18 4.97
C HIS A 320 -0.40 13.09 3.45
N PRO A 321 0.30 12.20 2.72
CA PRO A 321 0.06 12.05 1.28
C PRO A 321 -1.31 11.42 1.08
N GLY A 322 -2.17 12.06 0.28
CA GLY A 322 -3.48 11.49 -0.05
C GLY A 322 -4.54 11.53 1.06
N ASN A 323 -4.39 12.36 2.11
CA ASN A 323 -5.51 12.66 3.02
C ASN A 323 -6.55 13.56 2.34
N THR A 324 -7.24 12.97 1.37
CA THR A 324 -8.40 13.48 0.64
C THR A 324 -9.63 12.72 1.13
N VAL A 325 -10.68 13.47 1.46
CA VAL A 325 -12.04 12.94 1.61
C VAL A 325 -12.91 13.50 0.49
N HIS A 326 -13.76 12.67 -0.09
CA HIS A 326 -14.73 13.07 -1.11
C HIS A 326 -16.08 13.31 -0.46
N GLY A 327 -17.02 13.91 -1.19
CA GLY A 327 -18.40 14.00 -0.73
C GLY A 327 -19.35 14.51 -1.80
N TYR A 328 -20.63 14.55 -1.44
CA TYR A 328 -21.70 15.08 -2.28
C TYR A 328 -22.57 16.07 -1.50
N TRP A 329 -22.74 17.28 -2.03
CA TRP A 329 -23.80 18.18 -1.60
C TRP A 329 -25.10 17.78 -2.26
N SER A 330 -26.12 17.50 -1.44
CA SER A 330 -27.51 17.42 -1.87
C SER A 330 -28.22 18.63 -1.24
N ALA A 331 -28.52 19.62 -2.07
CA ALA A 331 -29.00 20.95 -1.72
C ALA A 331 -28.14 21.66 -0.64
N SER A 332 -26.89 22.03 -0.98
CA SER A 332 -25.96 22.71 -0.07
C SER A 332 -26.61 23.87 0.70
N GLY A 333 -26.18 24.07 1.95
CA GLY A 333 -26.58 25.20 2.79
C GLY A 333 -26.05 26.57 2.34
N GLY A 334 -25.21 26.63 1.29
CA GLY A 334 -24.57 27.87 0.83
C GLY A 334 -23.58 28.42 1.86
N ARG A 335 -23.30 29.73 1.80
CA ARG A 335 -22.45 30.48 2.76
C ARG A 335 -23.09 30.57 4.16
N SER A 336 -23.13 29.44 4.87
CA SER A 336 -23.61 29.30 6.24
C SER A 336 -22.89 28.16 6.97
N SER A 337 -21.97 28.52 7.87
CA SER A 337 -21.16 27.56 8.65
C SER A 337 -21.98 26.68 9.60
N SER A 338 -23.14 27.15 10.07
CA SER A 338 -24.04 26.40 10.96
C SER A 338 -25.04 25.49 10.24
N SER A 339 -25.12 25.56 8.91
CA SER A 339 -26.11 24.79 8.14
C SER A 339 -25.81 23.29 8.15
N GLN A 340 -26.82 22.50 8.51
CA GLN A 340 -26.78 21.03 8.48
C GLN A 340 -26.87 20.46 7.05
N ALA A 341 -27.11 21.32 6.04
CA ALA A 341 -27.07 20.94 4.63
C ALA A 341 -25.67 21.10 3.99
N ASN A 342 -24.73 21.71 4.73
CA ASN A 342 -23.31 21.69 4.39
C ASN A 342 -22.63 20.46 5.00
N ARG A 343 -21.42 20.12 4.52
CA ARG A 343 -20.72 18.90 4.94
C ARG A 343 -19.67 19.22 5.99
N HIS A 344 -19.79 18.57 7.15
CA HIS A 344 -18.98 18.82 8.33
C HIS A 344 -17.92 17.73 8.47
N PHE A 345 -16.68 18.12 8.72
CA PHE A 345 -15.54 17.21 8.89
C PHE A 345 -14.80 17.54 10.18
N VAL A 346 -14.28 16.52 10.84
CA VAL A 346 -13.37 16.65 11.98
C VAL A 346 -11.93 16.73 11.47
N VAL A 347 -11.15 17.63 12.06
CA VAL A 347 -9.74 17.85 11.74
C VAL A 347 -8.91 17.62 12.99
N GLU A 348 -7.91 16.73 12.90
CA GLU A 348 -6.96 16.46 13.98
C GLU A 348 -5.58 17.01 13.59
N VAL A 349 -5.07 17.94 14.40
CA VAL A 349 -3.72 18.52 14.27
C VAL A 349 -2.86 18.01 15.41
N SER A 350 -1.67 17.47 15.11
CA SER A 350 -0.74 16.96 16.13
C SER A 350 0.52 17.83 16.33
N GLY A 351 0.84 18.70 15.36
CA GLY A 351 1.96 19.65 15.40
C GLY A 351 1.65 20.94 16.17
N GLN A 352 2.68 21.66 16.63
CA GLN A 352 2.52 22.92 17.35
C GLN A 352 2.67 24.14 16.43
N ASN A 353 1.57 24.86 16.20
CA ASN A 353 1.50 26.10 15.42
C ASN A 353 1.97 25.94 13.97
N GLU A 354 1.64 24.79 13.37
CA GLU A 354 1.99 24.46 11.99
C GLU A 354 1.01 25.07 10.99
N TRP A 355 1.52 25.54 9.85
CA TRP A 355 0.68 25.97 8.72
C TRP A 355 0.07 24.76 8.03
N VAL A 356 -1.23 24.54 8.27
CA VAL A 356 -2.03 23.53 7.58
C VAL A 356 -2.77 24.17 6.41
N THR A 357 -2.76 23.50 5.27
CA THR A 357 -3.42 23.88 4.03
C THR A 357 -4.57 22.92 3.72
N PHE A 358 -5.79 23.46 3.65
CA PHE A 358 -7.00 22.76 3.24
C PHE A 358 -7.39 23.21 1.83
N ASN A 359 -7.73 22.26 0.94
CA ASN A 359 -8.18 22.54 -0.43
C ASN A 359 -9.55 21.91 -0.64
N LEU A 360 -10.54 22.67 -1.11
CA LEU A 360 -11.88 22.17 -1.43
C LEU A 360 -12.17 22.38 -2.93
N THR A 361 -12.08 21.33 -3.73
CA THR A 361 -12.32 21.37 -5.18
C THR A 361 -13.65 20.73 -5.54
N SER A 362 -14.33 21.30 -6.54
CA SER A 362 -15.53 20.71 -7.15
C SER A 362 -15.52 21.01 -8.65
N PRO A 363 -15.87 20.04 -9.52
CA PRO A 363 -15.95 20.27 -10.96
C PRO A 363 -17.26 20.98 -11.39
N ALA A 364 -18.25 21.10 -10.50
CA ALA A 364 -19.63 21.48 -10.86
C ALA A 364 -20.27 22.54 -9.95
N ALA A 365 -19.60 22.97 -8.87
CA ALA A 365 -20.06 24.05 -8.00
C ALA A 365 -18.91 24.99 -7.61
N ASP A 366 -19.28 26.24 -7.33
CA ASP A 366 -18.37 27.24 -6.75
C ASP A 366 -18.26 26.97 -5.26
N SER A 367 -17.08 26.49 -4.81
CA SER A 367 -16.92 25.95 -3.47
C SER A 367 -16.68 27.03 -2.42
N TYR A 368 -17.07 26.74 -1.18
CA TYR A 368 -16.89 27.63 -0.04
C TYR A 368 -16.46 26.80 1.16
N LEU A 369 -15.38 27.19 1.84
CA LEU A 369 -14.84 26.45 2.96
C LEU A 369 -14.84 27.31 4.21
N TYR A 370 -15.32 26.76 5.32
CA TYR A 370 -15.09 27.30 6.67
C TYR A 370 -14.14 26.39 7.44
N LEU A 371 -13.29 26.98 8.27
CA LEU A 371 -12.54 26.34 9.34
C LEU A 371 -13.01 26.92 10.67
N THR A 372 -13.45 26.07 11.60
CA THR A 372 -13.94 26.47 12.93
C THR A 372 -13.15 25.80 14.05
N ASP A 373 -13.23 26.38 15.26
CA ASP A 373 -12.82 25.68 16.47
C ASP A 373 -13.79 24.50 16.80
N ALA A 374 -13.47 23.75 17.85
CA ALA A 374 -14.32 22.65 18.33
C ALA A 374 -15.74 23.12 18.73
N ASN A 375 -15.92 24.38 19.12
CA ASN A 375 -17.21 24.96 19.52
C ASN A 375 -18.06 25.43 18.33
N GLY A 376 -17.47 25.57 17.14
CA GLY A 376 -18.13 26.09 15.93
C GLY A 376 -17.87 27.57 15.65
N ASN A 377 -16.98 28.24 16.40
CA ASN A 377 -16.56 29.61 16.11
C ASN A 377 -15.70 29.62 14.83
N VAL A 378 -16.10 30.42 13.83
CA VAL A 378 -15.34 30.55 12.57
C VAL A 378 -13.96 31.14 12.87
N LEU A 379 -12.92 30.40 12.48
CA LEU A 379 -11.52 30.81 12.57
C LEU A 379 -11.06 31.44 11.26
N ALA A 380 -11.42 30.82 10.13
CA ALA A 380 -11.15 31.28 8.77
C ALA A 380 -12.25 30.80 7.81
N GLU A 381 -12.39 31.49 6.68
CA GLU A 381 -13.28 31.14 5.58
C GLU A 381 -12.64 31.57 4.25
N ASP A 382 -12.93 30.86 3.15
CA ASP A 382 -12.44 31.17 1.79
C ASP A 382 -13.38 30.62 0.71
N ASP A 383 -13.38 31.25 -0.47
CA ASP A 383 -14.12 30.78 -1.67
C ASP A 383 -13.27 30.58 -2.94
N ASN A 384 -12.15 31.28 -3.11
CA ASN A 384 -11.42 31.29 -4.39
C ASN A 384 -9.89 31.20 -4.31
N SER A 385 -9.29 31.09 -3.12
CA SER A 385 -7.82 31.06 -2.96
C SER A 385 -7.15 29.75 -3.43
N GLY A 386 -7.96 28.74 -3.80
CA GLY A 386 -7.51 27.55 -4.54
C GLY A 386 -7.43 27.78 -6.06
N GLY A 387 -7.92 28.93 -6.54
CA GLY A 387 -8.17 29.25 -7.94
C GLY A 387 -9.65 29.03 -8.26
N SER A 388 -10.36 30.09 -8.67
CA SER A 388 -11.79 30.04 -9.05
C SER A 388 -12.10 28.86 -9.98
N PRO A 389 -12.99 27.91 -9.61
CA PRO A 389 -14.03 27.99 -8.58
C PRO A 389 -13.73 27.15 -7.31
N HIS A 390 -12.54 27.28 -6.74
CA HIS A 390 -12.06 26.43 -5.62
C HIS A 390 -11.55 27.22 -4.41
N ALA A 391 -12.07 26.88 -3.24
CA ALA A 391 -11.63 27.41 -1.94
C ALA A 391 -10.34 26.74 -1.42
N ARG A 392 -9.50 27.53 -0.75
CA ARG A 392 -8.31 27.10 0.00
C ARG A 392 -8.16 27.91 1.30
N ILE A 393 -8.08 27.21 2.43
CA ILE A 393 -7.67 27.82 3.70
C ILE A 393 -6.25 27.35 4.04
N ALA A 394 -5.30 28.28 4.11
CA ALA A 394 -4.01 28.06 4.76
C ALA A 394 -4.02 28.76 6.13
N ARG A 395 -3.68 28.05 7.21
CA ARG A 395 -3.65 28.65 8.57
C ARG A 395 -2.66 27.96 9.49
N ALA A 396 -1.94 28.74 10.30
CA ALA A 396 -1.22 28.22 11.47
C ALA A 396 -2.20 27.67 12.53
N LEU A 397 -2.06 26.40 12.88
CA LEU A 397 -2.89 25.68 13.86
C LEU A 397 -2.04 25.03 14.95
N SER A 398 -2.51 25.10 16.19
CA SER A 398 -1.93 24.37 17.33
C SER A 398 -2.47 22.94 17.38
N ALA A 399 -1.77 22.05 18.09
CA ALA A 399 -2.23 20.69 18.30
C ALA A 399 -3.61 20.69 18.99
N GLY A 400 -4.55 19.92 18.45
CA GLY A 400 -5.95 19.90 18.89
C GLY A 400 -6.93 19.52 17.78
N THR A 401 -8.23 19.63 18.11
CA THR A 401 -9.33 19.25 17.22
C THR A 401 -10.06 20.50 16.71
N TYR A 402 -10.24 20.56 15.39
CA TYR A 402 -10.96 21.61 14.67
C TYR A 402 -12.07 20.98 13.82
N LYS A 403 -12.89 21.82 13.17
CA LYS A 403 -13.89 21.35 12.20
C LYS A 403 -13.78 22.12 10.90
N LEU A 404 -14.04 21.46 9.78
CA LEU A 404 -14.26 22.11 8.48
C LEU A 404 -15.73 22.00 8.10
N VAL A 405 -16.23 23.04 7.44
CA VAL A 405 -17.56 23.03 6.82
C VAL A 405 -17.37 23.27 5.33
N ALA A 406 -17.46 22.20 4.55
CA ALA A 406 -17.45 22.25 3.10
C ALA A 406 -18.86 22.61 2.59
N ALA A 407 -18.93 23.71 1.87
CA ALA A 407 -20.16 24.33 1.38
C ALA A 407 -19.96 24.79 -0.07
N THR A 408 -20.99 25.41 -0.64
CA THR A 408 -20.89 26.15 -1.90
C THR A 408 -21.20 27.63 -1.69
N THR A 409 -20.87 28.46 -2.67
CA THR A 409 -21.26 29.88 -2.69
C THR A 409 -22.79 30.07 -2.70
N THR A 410 -23.52 29.19 -3.40
CA THR A 410 -24.96 29.33 -3.65
C THR A 410 -25.73 28.15 -3.06
N ALA A 411 -26.62 28.44 -2.11
CA ALA A 411 -27.47 27.43 -1.47
C ALA A 411 -28.36 26.69 -2.49
N GLY A 412 -28.70 25.44 -2.20
CA GLY A 412 -29.48 24.55 -3.06
C GLY A 412 -28.68 23.85 -4.17
N GLN A 413 -27.37 24.08 -4.27
CA GLN A 413 -26.53 23.40 -5.26
C GLN A 413 -26.31 21.91 -4.96
N ASN A 414 -26.26 21.13 -6.03
CA ASN A 414 -25.99 19.70 -6.05
C ASN A 414 -24.69 19.44 -6.80
N ALA A 415 -23.64 18.97 -6.11
CA ALA A 415 -22.35 18.67 -6.73
C ALA A 415 -21.49 17.73 -5.88
N GLU A 416 -20.59 17.00 -6.53
CA GLU A 416 -19.50 16.26 -5.90
C GLU A 416 -18.33 17.20 -5.57
N PHE A 417 -17.53 16.83 -4.56
CA PHE A 417 -16.31 17.54 -4.19
C PHE A 417 -15.23 16.61 -3.66
N SER A 418 -13.99 17.11 -3.63
CA SER A 418 -12.87 16.57 -2.87
C SER A 418 -12.34 17.64 -1.92
N LEU A 419 -12.11 17.26 -0.66
CA LEU A 419 -11.52 18.08 0.40
C LEU A 419 -10.23 17.40 0.85
N SER A 420 -9.09 18.07 0.79
CA SER A 420 -7.79 17.51 1.24
C SER A 420 -7.05 18.42 2.21
N ALA A 421 -6.20 17.83 3.05
CA ALA A 421 -5.33 18.54 4.00
C ALA A 421 -3.88 18.03 3.90
N ASP A 422 -2.91 18.94 4.03
CA ASP A 422 -1.47 18.61 3.95
C ASP A 422 -0.88 18.00 5.24
N LYS A 423 -1.20 18.56 6.40
CA LYS A 423 -0.52 18.27 7.69
C LYS A 423 -1.47 17.99 8.85
N ALA A 424 -2.78 17.95 8.59
CA ALA A 424 -3.79 17.52 9.54
C ALA A 424 -4.51 16.29 8.97
N LEU A 425 -5.07 15.46 9.85
CA LEU A 425 -5.89 14.32 9.47
C LEU A 425 -7.36 14.74 9.35
N LEU A 426 -8.02 14.35 8.25
CA LEU A 426 -9.43 14.62 8.01
C LEU A 426 -10.24 13.35 8.33
N ARG A 427 -11.35 13.50 9.05
CA ARG A 427 -12.28 12.40 9.33
C ARG A 427 -13.72 12.86 9.17
N TYR A 428 -14.58 11.95 8.75
CA TYR A 428 -16.03 12.11 8.90
C TYR A 428 -16.40 12.14 10.41
N PRO A 429 -17.42 12.91 10.86
CA PRO A 429 -17.64 13.17 12.28
C PRO A 429 -18.08 11.95 13.11
N LYS A 430 -18.71 10.96 12.47
CA LYS A 430 -19.16 9.71 13.08
C LYS A 430 -18.65 8.53 12.25
N ARG A 431 -18.45 7.36 12.87
CA ARG A 431 -17.88 6.18 12.20
C ARG A 431 -18.95 5.29 11.59
N LEU A 432 -18.95 5.20 10.26
CA LEU A 432 -19.57 4.12 9.50
C LEU A 432 -18.52 3.02 9.28
N ARG A 433 -18.88 1.73 9.39
CA ARG A 433 -18.01 0.60 9.08
C ARG A 433 -18.71 -0.40 8.18
N VAL A 434 -17.95 -1.01 7.28
CA VAL A 434 -18.35 -2.17 6.48
C VAL A 434 -17.70 -3.46 7.00
N GLN A 435 -18.35 -4.59 6.77
CA GLN A 435 -17.78 -5.93 6.89
C GLN A 435 -18.31 -6.81 5.75
N ALA A 436 -17.47 -7.68 5.19
CA ALA A 436 -17.86 -8.56 4.09
C ALA A 436 -18.82 -9.67 4.58
N ALA A 437 -19.99 -9.76 3.94
CA ALA A 437 -20.96 -10.83 4.12
C ALA A 437 -20.86 -11.83 2.97
N THR A 438 -20.59 -13.10 3.29
CA THR A 438 -20.34 -14.20 2.32
C THR A 438 -21.32 -15.37 2.48
N GLN A 439 -22.39 -15.17 3.24
CA GLN A 439 -23.49 -16.11 3.44
C GLN A 439 -24.80 -15.43 3.05
N PHE A 440 -25.66 -16.14 2.33
CA PHE A 440 -26.85 -15.60 1.69
C PHE A 440 -28.04 -16.53 1.81
N ASN A 441 -29.22 -15.95 2.00
CA ASN A 441 -30.51 -16.60 1.84
C ASN A 441 -31.03 -16.31 0.43
N TRP A 442 -31.51 -17.34 -0.26
CA TRP A 442 -32.29 -17.21 -1.49
C TRP A 442 -33.62 -16.51 -1.18
N ILE A 443 -34.07 -15.64 -2.09
CA ILE A 443 -35.33 -14.91 -1.99
C ILE A 443 -36.28 -15.24 -3.15
N TYR A 444 -35.75 -15.36 -4.36
CA TYR A 444 -36.50 -15.59 -5.60
C TYR A 444 -35.56 -16.03 -6.72
N ASP A 445 -36.05 -16.81 -7.67
CA ASP A 445 -35.55 -16.87 -9.04
C ASP A 445 -36.72 -16.93 -10.03
N ASP A 446 -36.49 -16.50 -11.27
CA ASP A 446 -37.52 -16.42 -12.31
C ASP A 446 -37.73 -17.74 -13.07
N HIS A 447 -37.39 -18.87 -12.44
CA HIS A 447 -37.52 -20.20 -13.02
C HIS A 447 -38.99 -20.53 -13.35
N ASP A 448 -39.17 -21.09 -14.54
CA ASP A 448 -40.46 -21.37 -15.21
C ASP A 448 -41.31 -20.14 -15.60
N THR A 449 -40.85 -18.89 -15.42
CA THR A 449 -41.62 -17.70 -15.88
C THR A 449 -41.66 -17.54 -17.40
N GLY A 450 -40.62 -17.98 -18.13
CA GLY A 450 -40.49 -17.71 -19.57
C GLY A 450 -39.84 -16.37 -19.93
N ALA A 451 -39.27 -15.64 -18.94
CA ALA A 451 -38.39 -14.51 -19.18
C ALA A 451 -37.23 -14.87 -20.15
N HIS A 452 -36.69 -13.86 -20.85
CA HIS A 452 -35.67 -14.05 -21.88
C HIS A 452 -34.23 -14.11 -21.34
N ASP A 453 -34.02 -13.59 -20.13
CA ASP A 453 -32.76 -13.58 -19.39
C ASP A 453 -33.02 -14.16 -17.99
N ASP A 454 -32.04 -14.81 -17.36
CA ASP A 454 -32.21 -15.44 -16.03
C ASP A 454 -31.92 -14.45 -14.87
N VAL A 455 -32.67 -14.52 -13.77
CA VAL A 455 -32.32 -13.83 -12.51
C VAL A 455 -32.56 -14.69 -11.25
N SER A 456 -31.68 -14.52 -10.26
CA SER A 456 -31.95 -14.89 -8.87
C SER A 456 -31.62 -13.77 -7.90
N VAL A 457 -32.39 -13.64 -6.82
CA VAL A 457 -32.27 -12.58 -5.81
C VAL A 457 -31.92 -13.18 -4.44
N TRP A 458 -30.96 -12.54 -3.77
CA TRP A 458 -30.32 -13.04 -2.57
C TRP A 458 -30.19 -11.95 -1.51
N ARG A 459 -30.37 -12.32 -0.24
CA ARG A 459 -30.21 -11.44 0.92
C ARG A 459 -29.12 -11.97 1.84
N ALA A 460 -28.17 -11.11 2.21
CA ALA A 460 -27.10 -11.46 3.13
C ALA A 460 -27.65 -12.01 4.47
N ASP A 461 -27.13 -13.14 4.93
CA ASP A 461 -27.42 -13.67 6.26
C ASP A 461 -26.68 -12.86 7.32
N LEU A 462 -27.44 -12.21 8.21
CA LEU A 462 -26.91 -11.38 9.29
C LEU A 462 -26.61 -12.18 10.58
N THR A 463 -26.85 -13.50 10.60
CA THR A 463 -26.64 -14.36 11.77
C THR A 463 -25.20 -14.31 12.30
N GLY A 464 -24.21 -14.19 11.40
CA GLY A 464 -22.79 -14.01 11.76
C GLY A 464 -22.37 -12.56 12.07
N TYR A 465 -23.26 -11.58 11.94
CA TYR A 465 -22.91 -10.15 11.84
C TYR A 465 -23.68 -9.27 12.86
N PRO A 466 -23.55 -9.53 14.18
CA PRO A 466 -24.31 -8.82 15.20
C PRO A 466 -24.01 -7.31 15.21
N GLY A 467 -25.06 -6.50 15.10
CA GLY A 467 -24.97 -5.03 15.04
C GLY A 467 -24.71 -4.44 13.66
N TYR A 468 -24.57 -5.28 12.62
CA TYR A 468 -24.55 -4.88 11.22
C TYR A 468 -25.93 -5.06 10.56
N TYR A 469 -26.13 -4.39 9.44
CA TYR A 469 -27.38 -4.38 8.67
C TYR A 469 -27.10 -4.44 7.16
N SER A 470 -28.03 -5.00 6.39
CA SER A 470 -27.99 -4.91 4.93
C SER A 470 -28.41 -3.52 4.41
N LEU A 471 -27.99 -3.18 3.20
CA LEU A 471 -28.32 -1.95 2.46
C LEU A 471 -29.28 -2.18 1.27
N GLY A 472 -29.57 -3.44 0.96
CA GLY A 472 -30.37 -3.88 -0.18
C GLY A 472 -30.21 -5.38 -0.41
N ASP A 473 -30.95 -5.92 -1.37
CA ASP A 473 -30.71 -7.29 -1.85
C ASP A 473 -29.73 -7.28 -3.05
N VAL A 474 -29.13 -8.43 -3.34
CA VAL A 474 -28.19 -8.65 -4.43
C VAL A 474 -28.84 -9.55 -5.48
N ALA A 475 -28.78 -9.15 -6.75
CA ALA A 475 -29.28 -9.94 -7.87
C ALA A 475 -28.13 -10.57 -8.65
N MET A 476 -28.34 -11.79 -9.16
CA MET A 476 -27.41 -12.57 -9.96
C MET A 476 -28.06 -12.88 -11.32
N PRO A 477 -27.36 -12.73 -12.46
CA PRO A 477 -27.90 -12.98 -13.80
C PRO A 477 -27.85 -14.49 -14.14
N SER A 478 -28.46 -15.30 -13.27
CA SER A 478 -28.51 -16.76 -13.34
C SER A 478 -29.42 -17.33 -12.24
N HIS A 479 -29.99 -18.52 -12.44
CA HIS A 479 -30.72 -19.25 -11.39
C HIS A 479 -29.77 -19.92 -10.40
N GLY A 480 -30.19 -20.06 -9.14
CA GLY A 480 -29.56 -20.93 -8.12
C GLY A 480 -28.13 -20.58 -7.64
N VAL A 481 -27.38 -19.74 -8.34
CA VAL A 481 -26.00 -19.36 -7.96
C VAL A 481 -26.01 -18.15 -7.04
N ALA A 482 -25.65 -18.36 -5.77
CA ALA A 482 -25.52 -17.29 -4.80
C ALA A 482 -24.36 -16.32 -5.13
N PRO A 483 -24.48 -15.02 -4.80
CA PRO A 483 -23.35 -14.09 -4.82
C PRO A 483 -22.28 -14.52 -3.81
N LYS A 484 -21.01 -14.23 -4.11
CA LYS A 484 -19.87 -14.61 -3.26
C LYS A 484 -19.67 -13.63 -2.11
N MET A 485 -19.97 -12.34 -2.33
CA MET A 485 -19.93 -11.34 -1.27
C MET A 485 -20.92 -10.17 -1.46
N THR A 486 -21.13 -9.43 -0.38
CA THR A 486 -21.55 -8.02 -0.36
C THR A 486 -20.97 -7.37 0.91
N PHE A 487 -21.20 -6.08 1.14
CA PHE A 487 -20.82 -5.39 2.39
C PHE A 487 -22.05 -5.03 3.23
N VAL A 488 -22.08 -5.52 4.47
CA VAL A 488 -23.04 -5.11 5.51
C VAL A 488 -22.45 -3.98 6.34
N VAL A 489 -23.30 -3.10 6.89
CA VAL A 489 -22.88 -1.86 7.59
C VAL A 489 -23.24 -1.83 9.07
N SER A 490 -22.34 -1.27 9.88
CA SER A 490 -22.62 -0.80 11.24
C SER A 490 -22.22 0.68 11.35
N GLY A 491 -22.91 1.44 12.20
CA GLY A 491 -22.69 2.89 12.30
C GLY A 491 -22.95 3.43 13.70
N GLU A 492 -22.20 4.47 14.08
CA GLU A 492 -22.40 5.20 15.33
C GLU A 492 -23.70 6.04 15.29
N GLU A 493 -24.37 6.15 16.45
CA GLU A 493 -25.57 6.97 16.70
C GLU A 493 -26.71 6.82 15.67
N ASP A 494 -26.83 7.76 14.74
CA ASP A 494 -27.93 7.94 13.78
C ASP A 494 -27.43 7.89 12.33
N LEU A 495 -26.29 7.25 12.07
CA LEU A 495 -25.78 7.06 10.70
C LEU A 495 -26.66 6.13 9.85
N LEU A 496 -27.42 5.25 10.50
CA LEU A 496 -28.27 4.23 9.89
C LEU A 496 -29.71 4.38 10.41
N ALA A 497 -30.67 4.47 9.50
CA ALA A 497 -32.09 4.51 9.82
C ALA A 497 -32.86 3.42 9.06
N ARG A 498 -34.03 3.03 9.56
CA ARG A 498 -35.01 2.24 8.78
C ARG A 498 -35.57 3.11 7.65
N PRO A 499 -35.93 2.54 6.48
CA PRO A 499 -36.85 3.22 5.56
C PRO A 499 -38.17 3.56 6.27
N VAL A 500 -38.84 4.64 5.85
CA VAL A 500 -40.12 5.06 6.45
C VAL A 500 -41.32 4.32 5.86
N ASP A 501 -41.18 3.83 4.62
CA ASP A 501 -42.14 2.98 3.92
C ASP A 501 -41.40 2.25 2.76
N TYR A 502 -42.10 1.39 2.03
CA TYR A 502 -41.68 0.89 0.73
C TYR A 502 -42.67 1.28 -0.38
N ALA A 503 -42.15 1.75 -1.50
CA ALA A 503 -42.88 1.89 -2.75
C ALA A 503 -42.85 0.56 -3.52
N TRP A 504 -44.00 0.13 -4.04
CA TRP A 504 -44.07 -1.02 -4.96
C TRP A 504 -43.40 -0.65 -6.29
N VAL A 505 -42.67 -1.60 -6.87
CA VAL A 505 -42.01 -1.46 -8.18
C VAL A 505 -42.62 -2.41 -9.20
N TRP A 506 -42.79 -3.68 -8.80
CA TRP A 506 -43.25 -4.77 -9.67
C TRP A 506 -43.72 -5.97 -8.84
N SER A 507 -44.43 -6.88 -9.49
CA SER A 507 -44.77 -8.23 -9.01
C SER A 507 -45.05 -9.13 -10.20
N ASP A 508 -44.72 -10.42 -10.10
CA ASP A 508 -44.80 -11.42 -11.19
C ASP A 508 -46.23 -11.78 -11.64
N TRP A 509 -47.23 -11.12 -11.07
CA TRP A 509 -48.65 -11.33 -11.36
C TRP A 509 -48.92 -11.36 -12.87
N GLY A 510 -49.43 -12.50 -13.35
CA GLY A 510 -49.67 -12.76 -14.78
C GLY A 510 -48.67 -13.72 -15.43
N SER A 511 -47.43 -13.79 -14.92
CA SER A 511 -46.34 -14.56 -15.54
C SER A 511 -46.56 -16.07 -15.60
N GLY A 512 -47.30 -16.62 -14.63
CA GLY A 512 -47.42 -18.08 -14.46
C GLY A 512 -46.16 -18.75 -13.90
N GLY A 513 -45.23 -17.96 -13.33
CA GLY A 513 -44.03 -18.44 -12.66
C GLY A 513 -44.28 -19.37 -11.48
N SER A 514 -43.20 -20.00 -11.00
CA SER A 514 -43.26 -21.01 -9.94
C SER A 514 -43.50 -20.45 -8.52
N HIS A 515 -43.28 -19.14 -8.30
CA HIS A 515 -43.32 -18.48 -7.00
C HIS A 515 -43.85 -17.03 -7.08
N ASP A 516 -44.96 -16.73 -6.39
CA ASP A 516 -45.43 -15.35 -6.21
C ASP A 516 -44.30 -14.48 -5.61
N VAL A 517 -44.05 -13.29 -6.16
CA VAL A 517 -42.98 -12.38 -5.74
C VAL A 517 -43.36 -10.90 -5.95
N SER A 518 -42.76 -10.01 -5.16
CA SER A 518 -42.83 -8.57 -5.38
C SER A 518 -41.53 -7.83 -5.07
N PHE A 519 -41.25 -6.80 -5.88
CA PHE A 519 -40.06 -5.96 -5.84
C PHE A 519 -40.43 -4.56 -5.30
N TRP A 520 -39.62 -4.06 -4.38
CA TRP A 520 -39.95 -2.87 -3.58
C TRP A 520 -38.76 -1.93 -3.43
N ASP A 521 -39.02 -0.64 -3.59
CA ASP A 521 -38.04 0.42 -3.38
C ASP A 521 -38.22 1.08 -1.99
N PRO A 522 -37.18 1.08 -1.14
CA PRO A 522 -37.23 1.71 0.18
C PRO A 522 -37.37 3.24 0.09
N VAL A 523 -38.34 3.79 0.81
CA VAL A 523 -38.53 5.25 0.95
C VAL A 523 -37.65 5.77 2.08
N PRO A 524 -36.67 6.65 1.82
CA PRO A 524 -35.76 7.15 2.85
C PRO A 524 -36.44 8.13 3.83
N PRO A 525 -36.07 8.11 5.12
CA PRO A 525 -36.30 9.25 6.01
C PRO A 525 -35.50 10.48 5.55
N ALA A 526 -35.96 11.67 5.93
CA ALA A 526 -35.32 12.94 5.54
C ALA A 526 -33.84 13.02 5.99
N GLY A 527 -32.94 13.27 5.03
CA GLY A 527 -31.49 13.30 5.26
C GLY A 527 -30.79 11.94 5.21
N TYR A 528 -31.46 10.91 4.68
CA TYR A 528 -30.91 9.57 4.43
C TYR A 528 -31.13 9.16 2.96
N THR A 529 -30.36 8.16 2.52
CA THR A 529 -30.40 7.56 1.19
C THR A 529 -30.41 6.05 1.34
N CYS A 530 -31.36 5.38 0.67
CA CYS A 530 -31.48 3.91 0.69
C CYS A 530 -30.86 3.32 -0.59
N VAL A 531 -29.87 2.44 -0.43
CA VAL A 531 -28.87 2.17 -1.48
C VAL A 531 -29.36 1.17 -2.52
N GLY A 532 -29.85 0.00 -2.10
CA GLY A 532 -30.50 -0.98 -2.98
C GLY A 532 -32.04 -0.94 -2.92
N SER A 533 -32.69 -1.81 -3.67
CA SER A 533 -34.09 -2.22 -3.51
C SER A 533 -34.17 -3.51 -2.67
N VAL A 534 -35.37 -4.04 -2.42
CA VAL A 534 -35.58 -5.36 -1.81
C VAL A 534 -36.65 -6.17 -2.55
N THR A 535 -36.57 -7.49 -2.45
CA THR A 535 -37.56 -8.45 -2.98
C THR A 535 -38.17 -9.28 -1.84
N VAL A 536 -39.43 -9.68 -1.97
CA VAL A 536 -40.09 -10.63 -1.04
C VAL A 536 -40.99 -11.59 -1.81
N LEU A 537 -41.12 -12.82 -1.30
CA LEU A 537 -42.14 -13.76 -1.76
C LEU A 537 -43.54 -13.27 -1.37
N GLY A 538 -44.49 -13.48 -2.28
CA GLY A 538 -45.84 -12.93 -2.19
C GLY A 538 -45.90 -11.43 -2.49
N TYR A 539 -47.11 -10.88 -2.37
CA TYR A 539 -47.44 -9.50 -2.74
C TYR A 539 -47.57 -8.54 -1.54
N ASP A 540 -47.32 -9.03 -0.32
CA ASP A 540 -47.38 -8.24 0.91
C ASP A 540 -46.18 -7.29 1.05
N LYS A 541 -46.43 -6.07 1.54
CA LYS A 541 -45.38 -5.05 1.68
C LYS A 541 -44.29 -5.47 2.70
N PRO A 542 -42.99 -5.38 2.36
CA PRO A 542 -41.89 -5.76 3.24
C PRO A 542 -41.80 -4.94 4.53
N SER A 543 -41.23 -5.57 5.56
CA SER A 543 -40.92 -4.91 6.84
C SER A 543 -39.81 -3.87 6.69
N THR A 544 -39.99 -2.70 7.31
CA THR A 544 -38.96 -1.64 7.38
C THR A 544 -37.73 -2.01 8.21
N ASP A 545 -37.69 -3.22 8.79
CA ASP A 545 -36.49 -3.75 9.45
C ASP A 545 -35.49 -4.46 8.52
N LEU A 546 -35.87 -4.85 7.29
CA LEU A 546 -35.02 -5.69 6.42
C LEU A 546 -33.65 -5.08 6.07
N ILE A 547 -33.58 -3.77 5.88
CA ILE A 547 -32.36 -3.03 5.50
C ILE A 547 -32.24 -1.72 6.27
N ARG A 548 -31.12 -1.02 6.11
CA ARG A 548 -30.96 0.37 6.57
C ARG A 548 -30.64 1.32 5.42
N CYS A 549 -31.09 2.55 5.58
CA CYS A 549 -30.72 3.69 4.75
C CYS A 549 -29.65 4.50 5.49
N VAL A 550 -28.67 5.02 4.76
CA VAL A 550 -27.47 5.67 5.30
C VAL A 550 -27.66 7.18 5.25
N ARG A 551 -27.10 7.94 6.20
CA ARG A 551 -27.03 9.41 6.12
C ARG A 551 -26.50 9.86 4.75
N SER A 552 -27.21 10.78 4.08
CA SER A 552 -26.95 11.18 2.68
C SER A 552 -25.61 11.88 2.40
N GLU A 553 -24.76 12.03 3.42
CA GLU A 553 -23.40 12.56 3.33
C GLU A 553 -22.31 11.48 3.27
N TYR A 554 -22.65 10.22 3.61
CA TYR A 554 -21.77 9.05 3.55
C TYR A 554 -21.88 8.28 2.22
N VAL A 555 -22.65 8.80 1.26
CA VAL A 555 -22.88 8.20 -0.06
C VAL A 555 -22.43 9.11 -1.20
N LEU A 556 -22.06 8.50 -2.33
CA LEU A 556 -21.77 9.17 -3.59
C LEU A 556 -22.71 8.66 -4.69
N PRO A 557 -22.95 9.43 -5.77
CA PRO A 557 -23.69 8.96 -6.93
C PRO A 557 -23.04 7.74 -7.60
N ALA A 558 -23.84 6.75 -7.97
CA ALA A 558 -23.39 5.51 -8.60
C ALA A 558 -23.73 5.44 -10.10
N ALA A 559 -23.13 4.49 -10.80
CA ALA A 559 -23.55 4.04 -12.11
C ALA A 559 -24.71 3.05 -11.98
N ALA A 560 -25.32 2.72 -13.13
CA ALA A 560 -26.38 1.73 -13.25
C ALA A 560 -25.99 0.79 -14.39
N ASN A 561 -25.70 -0.46 -14.08
CA ASN A 561 -25.39 -1.49 -15.06
C ASN A 561 -26.60 -2.39 -15.25
N TRP A 562 -26.97 -2.71 -16.50
CA TRP A 562 -28.10 -3.59 -16.78
C TRP A 562 -27.82 -5.00 -16.24
N LEU A 563 -28.86 -5.67 -15.71
CA LEU A 563 -28.75 -7.01 -15.14
C LEU A 563 -29.83 -7.96 -15.66
N TRP A 564 -31.10 -7.52 -15.70
CA TRP A 564 -32.25 -8.34 -16.10
C TRP A 564 -33.47 -7.48 -16.41
N ASN A 565 -34.46 -8.05 -17.11
CA ASN A 565 -35.82 -7.53 -17.20
C ASN A 565 -36.83 -8.68 -17.41
N ASP A 566 -38.11 -8.47 -17.10
CA ASP A 566 -39.13 -9.54 -17.16
C ASP A 566 -39.71 -9.79 -18.57
N SER A 567 -39.08 -9.28 -19.63
CA SER A 567 -39.54 -9.49 -21.00
C SER A 567 -39.60 -10.99 -21.34
N GLY A 568 -40.74 -11.42 -21.86
CA GLY A 568 -41.05 -12.82 -22.12
C GLY A 568 -41.85 -13.51 -21.01
N SER A 569 -41.78 -13.03 -19.76
CA SER A 569 -42.47 -13.65 -18.62
C SER A 569 -43.99 -13.65 -18.76
N GLY A 570 -44.55 -12.65 -19.46
CA GLY A 570 -46.00 -12.47 -19.58
C GLY A 570 -46.66 -11.86 -18.33
N SER A 571 -45.89 -11.24 -17.43
CA SER A 571 -46.45 -10.48 -16.30
C SER A 571 -47.28 -9.27 -16.76
N ASP A 572 -48.18 -8.79 -15.90
CA ASP A 572 -49.08 -7.66 -16.19
C ASP A 572 -48.37 -6.28 -16.24
N ASN A 573 -47.10 -6.17 -15.84
CA ASN A 573 -46.37 -4.89 -15.72
C ASN A 573 -44.86 -5.07 -16.01
N ASP A 574 -44.22 -4.16 -16.75
CA ASP A 574 -42.79 -4.28 -17.06
C ASP A 574 -41.86 -3.92 -15.88
N ILE A 575 -40.71 -4.60 -15.72
CA ILE A 575 -39.60 -4.22 -14.83
C ILE A 575 -38.22 -4.33 -15.51
N GLY A 576 -37.36 -3.34 -15.27
CA GLY A 576 -35.90 -3.43 -15.45
C GLY A 576 -35.16 -3.48 -14.11
N VAL A 577 -34.19 -4.39 -13.99
CA VAL A 577 -33.31 -4.55 -12.82
C VAL A 577 -31.88 -4.16 -13.19
N TRP A 578 -31.28 -3.29 -12.36
CA TRP A 578 -30.00 -2.64 -12.63
C TRP A 578 -29.06 -2.77 -11.42
N GLN A 579 -27.83 -3.26 -11.60
CA GLN A 579 -26.80 -3.27 -10.55
C GLN A 579 -26.30 -1.85 -10.27
N VAL A 580 -26.09 -1.54 -8.99
CA VAL A 580 -25.65 -0.23 -8.49
C VAL A 580 -24.14 -0.27 -8.23
N ASP A 581 -23.35 0.16 -9.21
CA ASP A 581 -21.88 0.10 -9.17
C ASP A 581 -21.23 1.48 -9.01
N PRO A 582 -20.07 1.59 -8.34
CA PRO A 582 -19.40 2.87 -8.17
C PRO A 582 -18.90 3.43 -9.51
N ARG A 583 -19.10 4.73 -9.75
CA ARG A 583 -18.67 5.41 -10.99
C ARG A 583 -17.15 5.42 -11.19
N ASP A 584 -16.42 5.39 -10.08
CA ASP A 584 -14.97 5.38 -9.99
C ASP A 584 -14.53 4.92 -8.59
N HIS A 585 -13.22 4.95 -8.35
CA HIS A 585 -12.56 4.47 -7.14
C HIS A 585 -13.08 5.03 -5.81
N ARG A 586 -13.72 6.21 -5.79
CA ARG A 586 -14.23 6.87 -4.57
C ARG A 586 -15.40 6.10 -3.93
N GLY A 587 -16.17 5.37 -4.72
CA GLY A 587 -17.28 4.53 -4.27
C GLY A 587 -16.85 3.08 -3.99
N LEU A 588 -17.56 2.41 -3.09
CA LEU A 588 -17.41 0.98 -2.79
C LEU A 588 -18.45 0.15 -3.55
N SER A 589 -18.05 -0.94 -4.20
CA SER A 589 -19.06 -1.86 -4.75
C SER A 589 -19.76 -2.61 -3.62
N LEU A 590 -21.08 -2.71 -3.75
CA LEU A 590 -21.96 -3.51 -2.88
C LEU A 590 -22.70 -4.58 -3.67
N SER A 591 -22.71 -4.45 -5.00
CA SER A 591 -23.55 -5.19 -5.96
C SER A 591 -25.05 -5.27 -5.62
N THR A 592 -25.57 -4.38 -4.77
CA THR A 592 -27.02 -4.18 -4.60
C THR A 592 -27.65 -3.74 -5.91
N PHE A 593 -28.91 -4.10 -6.16
CA PHE A 593 -29.64 -3.66 -7.36
C PHE A 593 -30.66 -2.54 -7.09
N LYS A 594 -31.14 -1.90 -8.15
CA LYS A 594 -32.37 -1.09 -8.19
C LYS A 594 -33.35 -1.64 -9.21
N GLY A 595 -34.62 -1.71 -8.83
CA GLY A 595 -35.73 -1.98 -9.76
C GLY A 595 -36.32 -0.68 -10.32
N GLN A 596 -36.88 -0.76 -11.52
CA GLN A 596 -37.63 0.31 -12.18
C GLN A 596 -38.80 -0.32 -12.96
N GLY A 597 -40.04 0.15 -12.76
CA GLY A 597 -41.24 -0.40 -13.41
C GLY A 597 -41.38 0.02 -14.88
N ASN A 598 -40.41 -0.36 -15.70
CA ASN A 598 -40.34 -0.30 -17.17
C ASN A 598 -38.96 -0.79 -17.65
N TYR A 599 -38.84 -1.12 -18.94
CA TYR A 599 -37.59 -1.48 -19.61
C TYR A 599 -36.68 -0.28 -19.97
N ASP A 600 -37.12 0.97 -19.76
CA ASP A 600 -36.36 2.15 -20.16
C ASP A 600 -35.07 2.33 -19.33
N GLY A 601 -34.16 3.14 -19.87
CA GLY A 601 -32.91 3.47 -19.20
C GLY A 601 -33.10 4.07 -17.80
N PRO A 602 -32.18 3.79 -16.85
CA PRO A 602 -32.36 4.12 -15.44
C PRO A 602 -32.18 5.61 -15.15
N ASP A 603 -33.01 6.17 -14.25
CA ASP A 603 -32.76 7.53 -13.72
C ASP A 603 -31.52 7.53 -12.81
N GLY A 604 -30.39 8.00 -13.35
CA GLY A 604 -29.09 8.13 -12.68
C GLY A 604 -29.05 9.03 -11.43
N ARG A 605 -30.20 9.57 -10.96
CA ARG A 605 -30.38 10.20 -9.65
C ARG A 605 -30.77 9.21 -8.53
N ARG A 606 -31.22 8.00 -8.89
CA ARG A 606 -31.68 6.96 -7.93
C ARG A 606 -30.55 6.03 -7.45
N PHE A 607 -29.36 6.14 -8.05
CA PHE A 607 -28.23 5.21 -7.89
C PHE A 607 -27.15 5.82 -7.00
N TRP A 608 -26.79 5.09 -5.93
CA TRP A 608 -25.89 5.57 -4.87
C TRP A 608 -24.98 4.45 -4.38
N THR A 609 -23.79 4.80 -3.89
CA THR A 609 -22.77 3.88 -3.35
C THR A 609 -22.20 4.46 -2.05
N LEU A 610 -21.64 3.63 -1.16
CA LEU A 610 -20.91 4.11 0.00
C LEU A 610 -19.64 4.86 -0.42
N ASN A 611 -19.42 6.03 0.16
CA ASN A 611 -18.17 6.78 0.01
C ASN A 611 -17.06 6.08 0.81
N LYS A 612 -16.02 5.56 0.14
CA LYS A 612 -14.91 4.89 0.85
C LYS A 612 -14.22 5.80 1.86
N SER A 613 -14.04 7.08 1.53
CA SER A 613 -13.43 8.07 2.42
C SER A 613 -14.28 8.44 3.64
N ALA A 614 -15.52 7.96 3.72
CA ALA A 614 -16.41 8.09 4.88
C ALA A 614 -16.43 6.83 5.78
N LEU A 615 -15.69 5.78 5.41
CA LEU A 615 -15.61 4.53 6.17
C LEU A 615 -14.48 4.59 7.20
N ALA A 616 -14.78 4.19 8.43
CA ALA A 616 -13.85 4.10 9.55
C ALA A 616 -13.13 2.75 9.65
N ASN A 617 -13.12 1.98 8.55
CA ASN A 617 -12.27 0.81 8.36
C ASN A 617 -10.84 1.30 8.05
N PRO A 618 -9.79 0.86 8.77
CA PRO A 618 -8.40 1.22 8.46
C PRO A 618 -8.01 0.97 6.99
N GLU A 619 -8.60 -0.06 6.38
CA GLU A 619 -8.44 -0.47 4.99
C GLU A 619 -8.94 0.56 3.96
N MET A 620 -9.84 1.45 4.38
CA MET A 620 -10.48 2.46 3.53
C MET A 620 -9.98 3.89 3.82
N ALA A 621 -9.07 4.05 4.79
CA ALA A 621 -8.55 5.35 5.20
C ALA A 621 -7.84 6.09 4.05
N GLY A 622 -7.13 5.36 3.17
CA GLY A 622 -6.28 5.92 2.13
C GLY A 622 -4.84 6.11 2.61
N LEU A 623 -4.26 5.06 3.19
CA LEU A 623 -2.86 5.06 3.64
C LEU A 623 -1.91 4.75 2.47
N PRO A 624 -0.64 5.18 2.52
CA PRO A 624 0.37 4.77 1.54
C PRO A 624 0.42 3.24 1.41
N VAL A 625 0.48 2.75 0.18
CA VAL A 625 0.55 1.32 -0.12
C VAL A 625 1.94 0.81 0.17
N ASP A 626 2.09 -0.06 1.16
CA ASP A 626 3.38 -0.62 1.57
C ASP A 626 3.28 -2.11 1.93
N GLY A 627 4.33 -2.68 2.53
CA GLY A 627 4.37 -4.11 2.86
C GLY A 627 3.34 -4.56 3.90
N GLN A 628 2.79 -3.66 4.72
CA GLN A 628 1.65 -3.98 5.59
C GLN A 628 0.36 -4.03 4.78
N THR A 629 0.19 -3.16 3.77
CA THR A 629 -0.90 -3.29 2.79
C THR A 629 -0.79 -4.61 2.02
N ALA A 630 0.43 -5.01 1.66
CA ALA A 630 0.68 -6.29 0.97
C ALA A 630 0.24 -7.49 1.82
N LEU A 631 0.50 -7.49 3.13
CA LEU A 631 0.01 -8.53 4.05
C LEU A 631 -1.53 -8.46 4.23
N GLN A 632 -2.10 -7.27 4.37
CA GLN A 632 -3.51 -7.03 4.66
C GLN A 632 -4.46 -7.41 3.52
N PHE A 633 -3.98 -7.31 2.27
CA PHE A 633 -4.71 -7.69 1.06
C PHE A 633 -4.13 -8.92 0.35
N ALA A 634 -3.21 -9.64 1.01
CA ALA A 634 -2.66 -10.88 0.46
C ALA A 634 -3.78 -11.89 0.16
N PRO A 635 -3.75 -12.58 -0.97
CA PRO A 635 -4.84 -13.45 -1.40
C PRO A 635 -4.83 -14.81 -0.68
N ARG A 636 -5.96 -15.50 -0.76
CA ARG A 636 -6.02 -16.96 -0.71
C ARG A 636 -6.13 -17.50 -2.13
N VAL A 637 -5.26 -18.44 -2.48
CA VAL A 637 -5.36 -19.20 -3.74
C VAL A 637 -5.81 -20.61 -3.39
N TRP A 638 -6.91 -21.07 -3.99
CA TRP A 638 -7.34 -22.46 -3.94
C TRP A 638 -6.69 -23.23 -5.09
N LEU A 639 -5.89 -24.24 -4.76
CA LEU A 639 -5.40 -25.22 -5.71
C LEU A 639 -6.51 -26.24 -6.02
N HIS A 640 -6.57 -26.75 -7.26
CA HIS A 640 -7.58 -27.73 -7.66
C HIS A 640 -7.52 -29.01 -6.77
N PRO A 641 -8.65 -29.67 -6.42
CA PRO A 641 -8.64 -30.88 -5.59
C PRO A 641 -7.84 -32.06 -6.15
N GLU A 642 -7.66 -32.09 -7.48
CA GLU A 642 -6.87 -33.08 -8.21
C GLU A 642 -5.50 -32.53 -8.66
N GLU A 643 -5.05 -31.40 -8.13
CA GLU A 643 -3.75 -30.82 -8.51
C GLU A 643 -2.59 -31.73 -8.11
N TYR A 644 -1.66 -31.92 -9.05
CA TYR A 644 -0.43 -32.68 -8.88
C TYR A 644 0.81 -31.78 -8.87
N TYR A 645 0.81 -30.69 -9.64
CA TYR A 645 1.95 -29.78 -9.79
C TYR A 645 1.74 -28.59 -8.85
N LEU A 646 2.33 -28.68 -7.67
CA LEU A 646 2.06 -27.76 -6.57
C LEU A 646 2.99 -26.52 -6.63
N PRO A 647 2.64 -25.41 -5.95
CA PRO A 647 3.52 -24.25 -5.91
C PRO A 647 4.83 -24.58 -5.16
N SER A 648 5.87 -23.77 -5.37
CA SER A 648 7.15 -23.95 -4.69
C SER A 648 7.90 -22.63 -4.52
N SER A 649 8.96 -22.62 -3.70
CA SER A 649 9.86 -21.47 -3.63
C SER A 649 10.81 -21.43 -4.82
N VAL A 650 11.13 -20.22 -5.26
CA VAL A 650 12.14 -19.94 -6.28
C VAL A 650 13.49 -20.56 -5.90
N GLU A 651 13.85 -20.48 -4.61
CA GLU A 651 15.11 -21.01 -4.08
C GLU A 651 15.20 -22.54 -4.21
N HIS A 652 14.07 -23.25 -4.12
CA HIS A 652 14.01 -24.70 -4.36
C HIS A 652 14.13 -25.03 -5.86
N PHE A 653 13.49 -24.24 -6.72
CA PHE A 653 13.56 -24.41 -8.17
C PHE A 653 14.98 -24.15 -8.71
N LEU A 654 15.60 -23.03 -8.33
CA LEU A 654 16.93 -22.62 -8.77
C LEU A 654 18.05 -23.60 -8.34
N ALA A 655 17.83 -24.40 -7.30
CA ALA A 655 18.75 -25.48 -6.92
C ALA A 655 18.72 -26.68 -7.90
N ASN A 656 17.69 -26.79 -8.76
CA ASN A 656 17.43 -27.92 -9.65
C ASN A 656 17.50 -27.59 -11.16
N VAL A 657 17.86 -26.35 -11.51
CA VAL A 657 18.07 -25.89 -12.89
C VAL A 657 19.47 -25.27 -13.08
N HIS A 658 19.85 -25.02 -14.33
CA HIS A 658 20.97 -24.17 -14.71
C HIS A 658 20.64 -23.37 -15.98
N GLU A 659 21.36 -22.28 -16.25
CA GLU A 659 21.18 -21.52 -17.48
C GLU A 659 21.91 -22.19 -18.66
N GLU A 660 21.17 -22.56 -19.70
CA GLU A 660 21.70 -22.98 -21.00
C GLU A 660 20.99 -22.22 -22.12
N ASN A 661 21.73 -21.61 -23.06
CA ASN A 661 21.18 -20.90 -24.22
C ASN A 661 20.09 -19.85 -23.91
N GLY A 662 20.11 -19.23 -22.72
CA GLY A 662 19.10 -18.26 -22.27
C GLY A 662 17.86 -18.87 -21.59
N HIS A 663 17.89 -20.17 -21.29
CA HIS A 663 16.81 -20.94 -20.66
C HIS A 663 17.27 -21.55 -19.33
N LEU A 664 16.41 -21.53 -18.30
CA LEU A 664 16.63 -22.28 -17.05
C LEU A 664 16.23 -23.76 -17.26
N VAL A 665 17.15 -24.53 -17.83
CA VAL A 665 16.97 -25.95 -18.15
C VAL A 665 17.17 -26.85 -16.93
N THR A 666 16.53 -28.01 -16.91
CA THR A 666 16.51 -28.91 -15.75
C THR A 666 17.83 -29.68 -15.58
N ASN A 667 18.37 -29.75 -14.35
CA ASN A 667 19.60 -30.48 -14.04
C ASN A 667 19.50 -32.00 -14.25
N GLN A 668 18.27 -32.52 -14.31
CA GLN A 668 17.95 -33.87 -14.76
C GLN A 668 17.09 -33.75 -16.04
N PRO A 669 17.31 -34.57 -17.08
CA PRO A 669 16.54 -34.49 -18.31
C PRO A 669 15.09 -34.91 -18.08
N LEU A 670 14.15 -34.24 -18.77
CA LEU A 670 12.71 -34.54 -18.68
C LEU A 670 12.31 -35.92 -19.24
N GLY A 671 13.17 -36.58 -20.03
CA GLY A 671 12.86 -37.85 -20.70
C GLY A 671 12.06 -37.71 -21.99
N CYS A 672 11.01 -36.87 -22.02
CA CYS A 672 10.24 -36.52 -23.22
C CYS A 672 9.58 -35.13 -23.12
N ASP A 673 8.91 -34.67 -24.18
CA ASP A 673 8.25 -33.34 -24.22
C ASP A 673 7.04 -33.21 -23.26
N SER A 674 6.42 -34.33 -22.86
CA SER A 674 5.31 -34.38 -21.90
C SER A 674 5.62 -35.22 -20.66
N CYS A 675 6.89 -35.33 -20.29
CA CYS A 675 7.38 -36.15 -19.19
C CYS A 675 7.91 -35.27 -18.05
N THR A 676 7.81 -35.76 -16.81
CA THR A 676 8.08 -35.01 -15.57
C THR A 676 8.97 -35.79 -14.60
N ASP A 677 9.86 -36.64 -15.13
CA ASP A 677 10.77 -37.52 -14.38
C ASP A 677 11.52 -36.84 -13.19
N PRO A 678 11.92 -35.55 -13.25
CA PRO A 678 12.53 -34.86 -12.11
C PRO A 678 11.51 -34.47 -11.02
N ALA A 679 11.45 -35.22 -9.92
CA ALA A 679 10.48 -35.06 -8.82
C ALA A 679 10.46 -33.70 -8.06
N PHE A 680 11.27 -32.72 -8.43
CA PHE A 680 11.14 -31.34 -7.93
C PHE A 680 10.04 -30.55 -8.68
N LEU A 681 9.59 -31.07 -9.83
CA LEU A 681 8.52 -30.51 -10.64
C LEU A 681 7.14 -30.62 -9.96
N ASP A 682 6.96 -31.63 -9.10
CA ASP A 682 5.76 -31.90 -8.30
C ASP A 682 5.46 -30.77 -7.27
N GLY A 683 6.45 -29.94 -6.93
CA GLY A 683 6.28 -28.80 -6.03
C GLY A 683 6.13 -29.18 -4.55
N VAL A 684 5.49 -28.30 -3.78
CA VAL A 684 5.38 -28.41 -2.32
C VAL A 684 3.95 -28.11 -1.86
N ARG A 685 3.42 -28.94 -0.97
CA ARG A 685 2.09 -28.76 -0.37
C ARG A 685 2.06 -27.58 0.62
N PRO A 686 1.33 -26.48 0.34
CA PRO A 686 1.29 -25.31 1.22
C PRO A 686 0.53 -25.54 2.53
N ASP A 687 -0.25 -26.63 2.64
CA ASP A 687 -0.88 -27.08 3.88
C ASP A 687 0.03 -27.96 4.77
N GLN A 688 1.25 -28.29 4.30
CA GLN A 688 2.19 -29.16 5.01
C GLN A 688 3.57 -28.51 5.24
N ALA A 689 3.99 -27.59 4.37
CA ALA A 689 5.21 -26.81 4.50
C ALA A 689 4.97 -25.36 4.04
N HIS A 690 5.81 -24.43 4.50
CA HIS A 690 5.73 -23.05 4.04
C HIS A 690 6.17 -22.94 2.57
N VAL A 691 5.28 -22.37 1.75
CA VAL A 691 5.56 -21.97 0.36
C VAL A 691 5.25 -20.46 0.25
N PRO A 692 6.23 -19.61 -0.07
CA PRO A 692 6.03 -18.17 -0.11
C PRO A 692 5.25 -17.74 -1.37
N MET A 693 4.27 -16.86 -1.19
CA MET A 693 3.87 -15.94 -2.28
C MET A 693 4.84 -14.75 -2.29
N TYR A 694 5.10 -14.21 -3.47
CA TYR A 694 6.05 -13.10 -3.67
C TYR A 694 5.25 -11.83 -3.99
N ALA A 695 5.23 -10.86 -3.08
CA ALA A 695 4.38 -9.66 -3.18
C ALA A 695 5.18 -8.43 -3.58
N GLU A 696 5.03 -8.00 -4.83
CA GLU A 696 5.69 -6.84 -5.43
C GLU A 696 4.82 -5.58 -5.29
N VAL A 697 5.33 -4.55 -4.61
CA VAL A 697 4.65 -3.26 -4.46
C VAL A 697 5.11 -2.30 -5.56
N VAL A 698 4.20 -1.93 -6.46
CA VAL A 698 4.46 -1.07 -7.63
C VAL A 698 3.70 0.26 -7.50
N HIS A 699 4.41 1.34 -7.20
CA HIS A 699 3.85 2.69 -7.32
C HIS A 699 3.80 3.10 -8.80
N ARG A 700 2.60 3.40 -9.32
CA ARG A 700 2.41 3.66 -10.75
C ARG A 700 2.80 5.08 -11.15
N THR A 701 3.35 5.23 -12.35
CA THR A 701 3.81 6.49 -12.92
C THR A 701 3.21 6.76 -14.30
N VAL A 702 3.12 8.03 -14.67
CA VAL A 702 2.84 8.49 -16.04
C VAL A 702 3.96 9.46 -16.42
N ASP A 703 4.61 9.23 -17.57
CA ASP A 703 5.81 9.96 -18.01
C ASP A 703 6.90 10.09 -16.91
N GLY A 704 7.05 9.03 -16.11
CA GLY A 704 7.97 8.96 -14.97
C GLY A 704 7.54 9.77 -13.73
N GLN A 705 6.41 10.49 -13.77
CA GLN A 705 5.86 11.20 -12.61
C GLN A 705 4.98 10.26 -11.76
N PRO A 706 5.08 10.28 -10.42
CA PRO A 706 4.21 9.49 -9.53
C PRO A 706 2.72 9.83 -9.70
N THR A 707 1.88 8.81 -9.61
CA THR A 707 0.40 8.94 -9.58
C THR A 707 -0.14 8.69 -8.17
N ASN A 708 -1.47 8.80 -7.99
CA ASN A 708 -2.17 8.30 -6.81
C ASN A 708 -2.54 6.80 -6.90
N VAL A 709 -2.10 6.09 -7.95
CA VAL A 709 -2.34 4.66 -8.17
C VAL A 709 -1.13 3.86 -7.70
N SER A 710 -1.39 2.73 -7.05
CA SER A 710 -0.35 1.76 -6.68
C SER A 710 -0.96 0.37 -6.70
N ASP A 711 -0.19 -0.60 -7.19
CA ASP A 711 -0.62 -1.98 -7.30
C ASP A 711 0.25 -2.86 -6.40
N ILE A 712 -0.33 -3.95 -5.91
CA ILE A 712 0.41 -5.05 -5.30
C ILE A 712 0.19 -6.28 -6.16
N ILE A 713 1.26 -6.77 -6.77
CA ILE A 713 1.26 -7.97 -7.61
C ILE A 713 1.69 -9.14 -6.73
N TYR A 714 0.80 -10.10 -6.52
CA TYR A 714 1.09 -11.33 -5.81
C TYR A 714 1.44 -12.41 -6.82
N TRP A 715 2.74 -12.68 -6.94
CA TRP A 715 3.30 -13.68 -7.83
C TRP A 715 3.24 -15.07 -7.19
N ASN A 716 2.69 -16.01 -7.96
CA ASN A 716 2.59 -17.42 -7.64
C ASN A 716 3.58 -18.19 -8.52
N PHE A 717 4.43 -19.02 -7.93
CA PHE A 717 5.42 -19.81 -8.67
C PHE A 717 5.14 -21.31 -8.57
N TYR A 718 5.11 -21.99 -9.72
CA TYR A 718 4.97 -23.44 -9.82
C TYR A 718 6.17 -24.02 -10.59
N PRO A 719 6.82 -25.11 -10.15
CA PRO A 719 7.94 -25.70 -10.88
C PRO A 719 7.60 -26.29 -12.25
N TYR A 720 6.32 -26.56 -12.53
CA TYR A 720 5.85 -27.11 -13.79
C TYR A 720 4.40 -26.72 -14.06
N ASN A 721 4.11 -26.28 -15.28
CA ASN A 721 2.76 -26.17 -15.84
C ASN A 721 2.48 -27.43 -16.67
N ASN A 722 1.46 -28.20 -16.28
CA ASN A 722 0.84 -29.25 -17.06
C ASN A 722 -0.25 -28.64 -17.96
N GLY A 723 -0.11 -28.83 -19.26
CA GLY A 723 -0.88 -28.13 -20.28
C GLY A 723 -2.32 -28.62 -20.46
N LYS A 724 -2.95 -28.17 -21.54
CA LYS A 724 -4.34 -28.48 -21.87
C LYS A 724 -4.44 -29.79 -22.64
N ARG A 725 -5.30 -30.69 -22.16
CA ARG A 725 -5.63 -31.94 -22.85
C ARG A 725 -6.59 -31.67 -24.00
N VAL A 726 -6.16 -31.97 -25.23
CA VAL A 726 -6.85 -31.63 -26.49
C VAL A 726 -6.98 -32.87 -27.38
N CYS A 727 -8.11 -33.01 -28.07
CA CYS A 727 -8.34 -33.99 -29.14
C CYS A 727 -7.50 -33.65 -30.37
N ILE A 728 -6.68 -34.60 -30.85
CA ILE A 728 -5.81 -34.38 -32.02
C ILE A 728 -6.59 -34.55 -33.34
N GLY A 729 -7.63 -35.40 -33.33
CA GLY A 729 -8.49 -35.66 -34.48
C GLY A 729 -9.79 -34.87 -34.44
N TRP A 730 -10.93 -35.53 -34.64
CA TRP A 730 -12.26 -34.91 -34.63
C TRP A 730 -13.00 -35.15 -33.31
N TYR A 731 -13.52 -34.10 -32.70
CA TYR A 731 -14.32 -34.21 -31.48
C TYR A 731 -15.80 -34.47 -31.80
N SER A 732 -16.45 -35.35 -31.03
CA SER A 732 -17.83 -35.74 -31.27
C SER A 732 -18.59 -35.91 -29.95
N PRO A 733 -19.95 -35.98 -29.97
CA PRO A 733 -20.75 -36.31 -28.79
C PRO A 733 -20.42 -37.67 -28.14
N TRP A 734 -19.67 -38.53 -28.83
CA TRP A 734 -19.19 -39.83 -28.34
C TRP A 734 -17.70 -39.79 -27.90
N GLY A 735 -17.11 -38.59 -27.83
CA GLY A 735 -15.71 -38.36 -27.51
C GLY A 735 -14.81 -38.11 -28.73
N CYS A 736 -13.51 -37.99 -28.47
CA CYS A 736 -12.49 -37.71 -29.47
C CYS A 736 -12.16 -38.91 -30.38
N VAL A 737 -12.31 -38.72 -31.70
CA VAL A 737 -11.89 -39.65 -32.75
C VAL A 737 -10.50 -39.25 -33.22
N GLY A 738 -9.47 -39.93 -32.72
CA GLY A 738 -8.05 -39.67 -33.04
C GLY A 738 -7.12 -39.71 -31.82
N GLY A 739 -7.68 -39.69 -30.61
CA GLY A 739 -6.91 -39.68 -29.36
C GLY A 739 -6.61 -38.27 -28.87
N TYR A 740 -6.23 -38.18 -27.59
CA TYR A 740 -5.88 -36.93 -26.92
C TYR A 740 -4.36 -36.79 -26.79
N SER A 741 -3.87 -35.56 -26.77
CA SER A 741 -2.54 -35.19 -26.26
C SER A 741 -2.68 -34.03 -25.28
N THR A 742 -1.59 -33.61 -24.65
CA THR A 742 -1.54 -32.46 -23.76
C THR A 742 -0.59 -31.43 -24.34
N PHE A 743 -1.05 -30.20 -24.58
CA PHE A 743 -0.30 -29.13 -25.22
C PHE A 743 -0.12 -27.93 -24.30
N GLY A 744 1.01 -27.23 -24.43
CA GLY A 744 1.38 -26.09 -23.60
C GLY A 744 2.16 -26.43 -22.32
N ASN A 745 2.58 -27.69 -22.13
CA ASN A 745 3.35 -28.08 -20.95
C ASN A 745 4.67 -27.30 -20.86
N HIS A 746 5.10 -26.86 -19.68
CA HIS A 746 6.41 -26.21 -19.55
C HIS A 746 6.95 -26.29 -18.12
N VAL A 747 8.28 -26.25 -17.98
CA VAL A 747 8.96 -26.17 -16.68
C VAL A 747 9.02 -24.72 -16.25
N GLY A 748 8.79 -24.45 -14.97
CA GLY A 748 8.71 -23.13 -14.35
C GLY A 748 7.50 -22.34 -14.84
N ASP A 749 6.70 -21.80 -13.91
CA ASP A 749 5.44 -21.14 -14.22
C ASP A 749 5.20 -19.97 -13.25
N TRP A 750 4.68 -18.85 -13.77
CA TRP A 750 4.63 -17.54 -13.12
C TRP A 750 3.26 -16.89 -13.30
N GLU A 751 2.32 -17.30 -12.45
CA GLU A 751 0.98 -16.72 -12.37
C GLU A 751 0.92 -15.53 -11.40
N HIS A 752 -0.13 -14.69 -11.50
CA HIS A 752 -0.27 -13.55 -10.59
C HIS A 752 -1.70 -13.02 -10.44
N LEU A 753 -1.99 -12.46 -9.29
CA LEU A 753 -3.11 -11.53 -9.16
C LEU A 753 -2.63 -10.17 -8.67
N THR A 754 -3.32 -9.12 -9.09
CA THR A 754 -2.93 -7.74 -8.82
C THR A 754 -4.05 -7.02 -8.10
N VAL A 755 -3.81 -6.58 -6.86
CA VAL A 755 -4.75 -5.72 -6.13
C VAL A 755 -4.38 -4.27 -6.39
N ARG A 756 -5.27 -3.52 -7.04
CA ARG A 756 -5.09 -2.10 -7.35
C ARG A 756 -5.66 -1.20 -6.27
N PHE A 757 -4.86 -0.23 -5.87
CA PHE A 757 -5.22 0.84 -4.95
C PHE A 757 -5.20 2.19 -5.66
N ILE A 758 -6.17 3.05 -5.35
CA ILE A 758 -6.19 4.45 -5.79
C ILE A 758 -6.45 5.34 -4.58
N GLU A 759 -5.62 6.36 -4.39
CA GLU A 759 -5.49 7.13 -3.14
C GLU A 759 -5.28 6.23 -1.91
N GLY A 760 -4.55 5.12 -2.05
CA GLY A 760 -4.30 4.18 -0.95
C GLY A 760 -5.52 3.36 -0.50
N ARG A 761 -6.60 3.34 -1.29
CA ARG A 761 -7.84 2.59 -1.01
C ARG A 761 -8.01 1.48 -2.06
N PRO A 762 -8.40 0.24 -1.67
CA PRO A 762 -8.59 -0.84 -2.63
C PRO A 762 -9.68 -0.48 -3.63
N TYR A 763 -9.41 -0.72 -4.92
CA TYR A 763 -10.31 -0.40 -6.01
C TYR A 763 -10.77 -1.63 -6.79
N ALA A 764 -9.83 -2.48 -7.18
CA ALA A 764 -10.09 -3.63 -8.04
C ALA A 764 -9.06 -4.74 -7.81
N VAL A 765 -9.39 -5.94 -8.28
CA VAL A 765 -8.49 -7.10 -8.33
C VAL A 765 -8.46 -7.60 -9.76
N TYR A 766 -7.26 -7.81 -10.30
CA TYR A 766 -7.02 -8.50 -11.56
C TYR A 766 -6.54 -9.92 -11.30
N LEU A 767 -7.05 -10.88 -12.07
CA LEU A 767 -6.70 -12.30 -11.99
C LEU A 767 -6.14 -12.77 -13.34
N SER A 768 -5.00 -13.47 -13.33
CA SER A 768 -4.31 -13.97 -14.53
C SER A 768 -4.95 -15.23 -15.14
N GLN A 769 -6.25 -15.20 -15.41
CA GLN A 769 -6.88 -16.23 -16.25
C GLN A 769 -6.40 -16.17 -17.71
N HIS A 770 -6.47 -17.31 -18.40
CA HIS A 770 -6.22 -17.36 -19.84
C HIS A 770 -7.14 -16.41 -20.64
N ALA A 771 -6.68 -16.04 -21.83
CA ALA A 771 -7.33 -15.11 -22.77
C ALA A 771 -7.41 -13.64 -22.32
N GLY A 772 -6.48 -13.19 -21.47
CA GLY A 772 -6.28 -11.76 -21.14
C GLY A 772 -6.75 -11.35 -19.74
N GLY A 773 -6.83 -12.30 -18.81
CA GLY A 773 -7.19 -12.05 -17.42
C GLY A 773 -8.64 -11.61 -17.20
N GLN A 774 -8.94 -11.22 -15.97
CA GLN A 774 -10.21 -10.58 -15.61
C GLN A 774 -9.97 -9.53 -14.51
N THR A 775 -10.52 -8.32 -14.69
CA THR A 775 -10.64 -7.32 -13.64
C THR A 775 -12.01 -7.39 -12.98
N LEU A 776 -12.05 -7.44 -11.65
CA LEU A 776 -13.26 -7.31 -10.83
C LEU A 776 -13.12 -6.12 -9.87
N LEU A 777 -14.22 -5.40 -9.58
CA LEU A 777 -14.21 -4.34 -8.57
C LEU A 777 -14.08 -4.93 -7.16
N PHE A 778 -13.34 -4.24 -6.28
CA PHE A 778 -13.22 -4.67 -4.89
C PHE A 778 -14.56 -4.45 -4.17
N GLY A 779 -15.22 -5.56 -3.82
CA GLY A 779 -16.59 -5.56 -3.29
C GLY A 779 -17.67 -6.09 -4.24
N ASP A 780 -17.33 -6.45 -5.48
CA ASP A 780 -18.32 -7.03 -6.41
C ASP A 780 -18.73 -8.46 -5.99
N LYS A 781 -20.01 -8.78 -6.19
CA LYS A 781 -20.63 -10.10 -5.93
C LYS A 781 -19.88 -11.29 -6.55
N SER A 782 -19.10 -11.06 -7.60
CA SER A 782 -18.35 -12.09 -8.34
C SER A 782 -16.97 -12.37 -7.74
N LEU A 783 -16.49 -11.56 -6.78
CA LEU A 783 -15.18 -11.75 -6.12
C LEU A 783 -15.41 -12.21 -4.67
N ALA A 784 -14.92 -13.41 -4.32
CA ALA A 784 -14.94 -13.87 -2.93
C ALA A 784 -13.85 -13.16 -2.10
N VAL A 785 -14.12 -12.86 -0.83
CA VAL A 785 -13.11 -12.33 0.11
C VAL A 785 -13.20 -12.99 1.48
N LEU A 786 -12.05 -13.29 2.08
CA LEU A 786 -11.92 -13.67 3.48
C LEU A 786 -11.51 -12.45 4.31
N GLY A 787 -12.51 -11.71 4.81
CA GLY A 787 -12.29 -10.42 5.48
C GLY A 787 -11.89 -9.34 4.50
N TRP A 788 -10.59 -9.23 4.20
CA TRP A 788 -10.01 -8.33 3.20
C TRP A 788 -9.11 -9.04 2.17
N HIS A 789 -8.82 -10.32 2.39
CA HIS A 789 -8.02 -11.17 1.51
C HIS A 789 -8.89 -11.65 0.33
N PRO A 790 -8.57 -11.33 -0.95
CA PRO A 790 -9.28 -11.90 -2.09
C PRO A 790 -9.11 -13.42 -2.15
N GLU A 791 -10.17 -14.18 -2.45
CA GLU A 791 -10.05 -15.60 -2.83
C GLU A 791 -9.99 -15.73 -4.36
N ALA A 792 -9.00 -16.46 -4.85
CA ALA A 792 -8.82 -16.85 -6.25
C ALA A 792 -8.66 -18.37 -6.35
N TYR A 793 -8.88 -18.94 -7.54
CA TYR A 793 -8.84 -20.38 -7.80
C TYR A 793 -7.88 -20.65 -8.96
N ALA A 794 -6.85 -21.46 -8.69
CA ALA A 794 -5.89 -21.89 -9.69
C ALA A 794 -6.48 -23.03 -10.53
N ALA A 795 -6.33 -22.93 -11.85
CA ALA A 795 -6.76 -23.96 -12.77
C ALA A 795 -5.88 -25.23 -12.67
N LEU A 796 -6.50 -26.40 -12.87
CA LEU A 796 -5.82 -27.68 -12.88
C LEU A 796 -4.68 -27.72 -13.91
N GLY A 797 -3.47 -27.94 -13.41
CA GLY A 797 -2.22 -28.14 -14.16
C GLY A 797 -1.57 -26.88 -14.70
N SER A 798 -2.35 -25.86 -15.10
CA SER A 798 -1.83 -24.63 -15.71
C SER A 798 -2.10 -23.35 -14.93
N HIS A 799 -2.62 -23.48 -13.71
CA HIS A 799 -2.63 -22.50 -12.62
C HIS A 799 -3.27 -21.11 -12.82
N GLY A 800 -3.61 -20.72 -14.05
CA GLY A 800 -4.33 -19.49 -14.40
C GLY A 800 -5.49 -19.23 -13.44
N LEU A 801 -5.58 -17.98 -13.00
CA LEU A 801 -6.36 -17.63 -11.81
C LEU A 801 -7.76 -17.13 -12.15
N TYR A 802 -8.76 -17.77 -11.56
CA TYR A 802 -10.19 -17.50 -11.77
C TYR A 802 -10.89 -17.09 -10.46
N PRO A 803 -12.05 -16.43 -10.52
CA PRO A 803 -12.76 -15.95 -9.32
C PRO A 803 -13.63 -17.02 -8.64
N ASP A 804 -13.82 -18.19 -9.24
CA ASP A 804 -14.62 -19.31 -8.74
C ASP A 804 -14.02 -20.68 -9.11
N ALA A 805 -14.57 -21.72 -8.47
CA ALA A 805 -14.41 -23.12 -8.85
C ALA A 805 -15.49 -23.50 -9.89
N ALA A 806 -15.12 -23.53 -11.17
CA ALA A 806 -15.98 -23.83 -12.31
C ALA A 806 -15.18 -24.38 -13.51
N ARG A 807 -15.84 -24.55 -14.66
CA ARG A 807 -15.19 -24.90 -15.94
C ARG A 807 -15.21 -23.69 -16.88
N HIS A 808 -14.05 -23.13 -17.16
CA HIS A 808 -13.87 -21.89 -17.91
C HIS A 808 -13.43 -22.18 -19.35
N ILE A 809 -14.38 -22.24 -20.28
CA ILE A 809 -14.09 -22.42 -21.71
C ILE A 809 -13.61 -21.08 -22.31
N TYR A 810 -12.33 -20.98 -22.64
CA TYR A 810 -11.73 -19.74 -23.17
C TYR A 810 -11.46 -19.75 -24.68
N ARG A 811 -11.48 -20.92 -25.34
CA ARG A 811 -11.30 -21.00 -26.80
C ARG A 811 -11.89 -22.26 -27.42
N ASN A 812 -12.79 -22.11 -28.39
CA ASN A 812 -13.25 -23.22 -29.25
C ASN A 812 -12.20 -23.55 -30.33
N LEU A 813 -12.06 -24.82 -30.69
CA LEU A 813 -11.09 -25.31 -31.68
C LEU A 813 -11.77 -25.76 -32.99
N PRO A 814 -11.08 -25.71 -34.16
CA PRO A 814 -11.69 -26.00 -35.47
C PRO A 814 -12.19 -27.44 -35.66
N ASN A 815 -11.80 -28.37 -34.78
CA ASN A 815 -12.16 -29.78 -34.79
C ASN A 815 -13.36 -30.13 -33.89
N GLY A 816 -14.03 -29.12 -33.34
CA GLY A 816 -15.18 -29.28 -32.43
C GLY A 816 -14.82 -29.50 -30.96
N ASP A 817 -13.53 -29.54 -30.61
CA ASP A 817 -13.05 -29.54 -29.23
C ASP A 817 -12.86 -28.10 -28.72
N PHE A 818 -12.42 -27.93 -27.47
CA PHE A 818 -12.20 -26.61 -26.88
C PHE A 818 -11.11 -26.62 -25.79
N LEU A 819 -10.44 -25.48 -25.60
CA LEU A 819 -9.58 -25.23 -24.45
C LEU A 819 -10.44 -24.73 -23.28
N ALA A 820 -10.29 -25.37 -22.13
CA ALA A 820 -10.91 -24.95 -20.88
C ALA A 820 -10.00 -25.17 -19.68
N ASP A 821 -10.15 -24.30 -18.70
CA ASP A 821 -9.60 -24.46 -17.36
C ASP A 821 -10.66 -25.03 -16.42
N ASP A 822 -10.29 -26.02 -15.61
CA ASP A 822 -11.13 -26.57 -14.55
C ASP A 822 -10.54 -26.13 -13.21
N THR A 823 -11.32 -25.39 -12.41
CA THR A 823 -10.90 -24.76 -11.16
C THR A 823 -11.71 -25.32 -9.99
N GLY A 824 -11.11 -25.39 -8.80
CA GLY A 824 -11.67 -26.18 -7.72
C GLY A 824 -11.23 -25.77 -6.32
N ARG A 825 -12.08 -26.02 -5.32
CA ARG A 825 -11.81 -25.68 -3.91
C ARG A 825 -11.06 -26.81 -3.20
N GLY A 826 -9.80 -27.04 -3.57
CA GLY A 826 -8.92 -28.05 -2.99
C GLY A 826 -8.09 -27.51 -1.82
N ILE A 827 -6.77 -27.49 -1.98
CA ILE A 827 -5.84 -27.02 -0.94
C ILE A 827 -5.84 -25.49 -0.92
N ALA A 828 -5.98 -24.88 0.25
CA ALA A 828 -5.82 -23.43 0.42
C ALA A 828 -4.33 -23.06 0.55
N TRP A 829 -3.90 -22.06 -0.21
CA TRP A 829 -2.60 -21.41 -0.09
C TRP A 829 -2.82 -19.95 0.36
N ASP A 830 -2.41 -19.65 1.59
CA ASP A 830 -2.70 -18.40 2.28
C ASP A 830 -1.53 -17.42 2.14
N GLY A 831 -1.65 -16.42 1.26
CA GLY A 831 -0.59 -15.49 0.89
C GLY A 831 -0.08 -14.59 2.02
N TRP A 832 -0.81 -14.47 3.13
CA TRP A 832 -0.36 -13.75 4.33
C TRP A 832 0.59 -14.58 5.22
N VAL A 833 0.80 -15.86 4.93
CA VAL A 833 1.66 -16.75 5.73
C VAL A 833 3.13 -16.62 5.30
N GLN A 834 3.78 -15.60 5.85
CA GLN A 834 5.20 -15.26 5.61
C GLN A 834 5.56 -14.99 4.12
N PRO A 835 4.83 -14.13 3.38
CA PRO A 835 5.19 -13.80 2.01
C PRO A 835 6.51 -13.04 1.92
N VAL A 836 7.17 -13.17 0.77
CA VAL A 836 8.36 -12.38 0.42
C VAL A 836 7.88 -11.07 -0.20
N VAL A 837 7.84 -10.02 0.61
CA VAL A 837 7.34 -8.69 0.21
C VAL A 837 8.49 -7.78 -0.21
N PHE A 838 8.39 -7.13 -1.37
CA PHE A 838 9.43 -6.23 -1.89
C PHE A 838 8.85 -5.06 -2.70
N PRO A 839 9.51 -3.88 -2.70
CA PRO A 839 9.18 -2.80 -3.63
C PRO A 839 9.76 -3.07 -5.01
N TRP A 840 9.07 -2.62 -6.06
CA TRP A 840 9.63 -2.62 -7.43
C TRP A 840 10.97 -1.90 -7.49
N LYS A 841 11.91 -2.47 -8.25
CA LYS A 841 13.16 -1.84 -8.66
C LYS A 841 13.46 -2.15 -10.14
N PRO A 842 14.31 -1.35 -10.82
CA PRO A 842 14.84 -1.72 -12.12
C PRO A 842 15.55 -3.08 -12.09
N MET A 843 15.29 -3.93 -13.07
CA MET A 843 15.98 -5.21 -13.24
C MET A 843 17.51 -4.99 -13.31
N GLY A 844 18.29 -5.81 -12.59
CA GLY A 844 19.73 -5.61 -12.40
C GLY A 844 20.09 -4.80 -11.15
N THR A 845 19.13 -4.44 -10.29
CA THR A 845 19.37 -3.69 -9.04
C THR A 845 18.80 -4.35 -7.77
N TYR A 846 18.26 -5.56 -7.88
CA TYR A 846 17.98 -6.40 -6.72
C TYR A 846 19.28 -7.02 -6.18
N THR A 847 19.29 -7.40 -4.90
CA THR A 847 20.46 -7.94 -4.18
C THR A 847 20.01 -8.89 -3.06
N GLY A 848 20.86 -9.86 -2.69
CA GLY A 848 20.62 -10.78 -1.58
C GLY A 848 19.60 -11.86 -1.95
N SER A 849 18.63 -12.13 -1.06
CA SER A 849 17.56 -13.12 -1.30
C SER A 849 16.62 -12.75 -2.47
N LEU A 850 16.82 -11.60 -3.10
CA LEU A 850 16.07 -11.13 -4.27
C LEU A 850 16.92 -11.06 -5.55
N ASP A 851 18.19 -11.48 -5.52
CA ASP A 851 19.08 -11.44 -6.70
C ASP A 851 18.51 -12.18 -7.93
N TRP A 852 17.66 -13.19 -7.72
CA TRP A 852 17.00 -13.94 -8.78
C TRP A 852 16.02 -13.10 -9.63
N LEU A 853 15.51 -11.97 -9.12
CA LEU A 853 14.71 -11.01 -9.91
C LEU A 853 15.55 -10.31 -11.00
N ASN A 854 16.88 -10.44 -10.96
CA ASN A 854 17.77 -9.96 -12.01
C ASN A 854 17.95 -10.98 -13.17
N ILE A 855 17.41 -12.20 -13.08
CA ILE A 855 17.62 -13.26 -14.09
C ILE A 855 16.97 -12.89 -15.43
N THR A 856 17.81 -12.79 -16.46
CA THR A 856 17.40 -12.50 -17.84
C THR A 856 17.12 -13.73 -18.70
N ALA A 857 17.38 -14.94 -18.19
CA ALA A 857 16.91 -16.18 -18.81
C ALA A 857 15.38 -16.29 -18.77
N ASP A 858 14.82 -17.10 -19.65
CA ASP A 858 13.44 -17.55 -19.54
C ASP A 858 13.35 -18.76 -18.61
N TRP A 859 12.32 -18.79 -17.77
CA TRP A 859 12.23 -19.62 -16.56
C TRP A 859 11.76 -21.03 -16.87
N GLY A 860 12.51 -21.72 -17.73
CA GLY A 860 12.24 -23.09 -18.13
C GLY A 860 12.97 -23.48 -19.40
N ASN A 861 12.64 -24.65 -19.92
CA ASN A 861 13.21 -25.21 -21.14
C ASN A 861 12.75 -24.48 -22.42
N PRO A 862 13.47 -24.65 -23.55
CA PRO A 862 12.96 -24.31 -24.88
C PRO A 862 11.82 -25.26 -25.33
N PRO A 863 10.96 -24.84 -26.29
CA PRO A 863 9.83 -25.63 -26.76
C PRO A 863 10.22 -26.94 -27.47
N GLY A 864 9.25 -27.86 -27.58
CA GLY A 864 9.42 -29.21 -28.14
C GLY A 864 8.09 -29.82 -28.62
N GLY A 865 8.16 -30.73 -29.58
CA GLY A 865 6.99 -31.47 -30.09
C GLY A 865 5.93 -30.59 -30.79
N CYS A 866 6.35 -29.53 -31.50
CA CYS A 866 5.46 -28.53 -32.10
C CYS A 866 4.73 -29.00 -33.38
N ASP A 867 5.25 -30.00 -34.10
CA ASP A 867 4.87 -30.33 -35.49
C ASP A 867 3.38 -30.64 -35.72
N ILE A 868 2.72 -31.25 -34.74
CA ILE A 868 1.31 -31.69 -34.81
C ILE A 868 0.41 -30.81 -33.91
N SER A 869 0.98 -30.27 -32.84
CA SER A 869 0.29 -29.54 -31.77
C SER A 869 -0.02 -28.10 -32.18
N GLN A 870 0.96 -27.39 -32.76
CA GLN A 870 0.81 -25.98 -33.13
C GLN A 870 -0.28 -25.76 -34.20
N PRO A 871 -0.45 -26.62 -35.24
CA PRO A 871 -1.56 -26.47 -36.19
C PRO A 871 -2.96 -26.73 -35.62
N VAL A 872 -3.07 -27.45 -34.49
CA VAL A 872 -4.37 -27.85 -33.88
C VAL A 872 -4.78 -26.88 -32.77
N ALA A 873 -3.88 -26.60 -31.82
CA ALA A 873 -4.14 -25.76 -30.66
C ALA A 873 -3.48 -24.37 -30.74
N GLY A 874 -2.40 -24.21 -31.49
CA GLY A 874 -1.52 -23.02 -31.47
C GLY A 874 -0.33 -23.17 -30.51
N GLU A 875 -0.36 -24.17 -29.64
CA GLU A 875 0.67 -24.48 -28.63
C GLU A 875 1.54 -25.68 -29.07
N CYS A 876 2.75 -25.81 -28.52
CA CYS A 876 3.58 -27.00 -28.70
C CYS A 876 3.21 -28.12 -27.68
N VAL A 877 3.81 -29.31 -27.77
CA VAL A 877 3.66 -30.31 -26.67
C VAL A 877 4.39 -29.79 -25.43
N ARG A 878 5.66 -29.37 -25.57
CA ARG A 878 6.34 -28.53 -24.58
C ARG A 878 6.45 -27.11 -25.12
N ASN A 879 5.94 -26.12 -24.40
CA ASN A 879 6.17 -24.70 -24.69
C ASN A 879 7.55 -24.24 -24.15
N GLY A 880 7.95 -23.02 -24.51
CA GLY A 880 9.05 -22.35 -23.81
C GLY A 880 8.62 -21.96 -22.40
N GLY A 881 9.55 -22.00 -21.43
CA GLY A 881 9.31 -21.44 -20.10
C GLY A 881 9.00 -19.93 -20.14
N PRO A 882 8.27 -19.39 -19.15
CA PRO A 882 7.82 -18.00 -19.13
C PRO A 882 8.98 -17.02 -18.93
N THR A 883 8.74 -15.77 -19.34
CA THR A 883 9.64 -14.67 -19.01
C THR A 883 9.60 -14.34 -17.51
N ALA A 884 10.74 -13.97 -16.93
CA ALA A 884 10.87 -13.57 -15.53
C ALA A 884 9.88 -12.43 -15.14
N PRO A 885 9.40 -12.34 -13.89
CA PRO A 885 8.48 -11.29 -13.42
C PRO A 885 8.89 -9.86 -13.83
N MET A 886 10.18 -9.53 -13.71
CA MET A 886 10.71 -8.19 -14.06
C MET A 886 10.75 -7.90 -15.56
N LYS A 887 10.56 -8.89 -16.44
CA LYS A 887 10.38 -8.71 -17.90
C LYS A 887 8.92 -8.41 -18.29
N LYS A 888 7.93 -8.85 -17.50
CA LYS A 888 6.51 -8.69 -17.84
C LYS A 888 6.13 -7.20 -17.79
N SER A 889 5.44 -6.67 -18.81
CA SER A 889 5.29 -5.21 -18.95
C SER A 889 4.52 -4.57 -17.79
N PHE A 890 3.62 -5.32 -17.15
CA PHE A 890 2.77 -4.85 -16.07
C PHE A 890 3.44 -4.76 -14.70
N SER A 891 4.64 -5.32 -14.50
CA SER A 891 5.44 -5.03 -13.29
C SER A 891 6.04 -3.63 -13.34
N GLN A 892 6.15 -3.02 -14.52
CA GLN A 892 6.81 -1.73 -14.69
C GLN A 892 5.92 -0.56 -14.21
N PRO A 893 6.46 0.41 -13.44
CA PRO A 893 5.70 1.56 -12.93
C PRO A 893 4.90 2.33 -13.98
N GLY A 894 5.40 2.44 -15.22
CA GLY A 894 4.73 3.15 -16.31
C GLY A 894 3.53 2.42 -16.93
N HIS A 895 3.27 1.17 -16.55
CA HIS A 895 2.11 0.41 -17.03
C HIS A 895 0.87 0.76 -16.19
N MET A 896 -0.07 1.48 -16.81
CA MET A 896 -1.32 1.94 -16.17
C MET A 896 -2.57 1.04 -16.34
N PRO A 897 -2.69 0.13 -17.34
CA PRO A 897 -3.75 -0.89 -17.34
C PRO A 897 -3.67 -1.86 -16.14
N MET A 898 -4.65 -2.75 -16.03
CA MET A 898 -4.58 -3.99 -15.23
C MET A 898 -4.72 -5.14 -16.22
N GLU A 899 -3.58 -5.68 -16.63
CA GLU A 899 -3.43 -6.68 -17.69
C GLU A 899 -2.09 -7.43 -17.47
#